data_AF-A0A1I8G8K6-F1
#
_entry.id   AF-A0A1I8G8K6-F1
#
_cell.length_a   1.000
_cell.length_b   1.000
_cell.length_c   1.000
_cell.angle_alpha   90.00
_cell.angle_beta   90.00
_cell.angle_gamma   90.00
#
_symmetry.space_group_name_H-M   'P 1'
#
loop_
_entity.id
_entity.type
_entity.pdbx_description
1 polymer ?
#
loop_
_entity_poly.entity_id
_entity_poly.type
_entity_poly.pdbx_seq_one_letter_code
_entity_poly.pdbx_strand_id
1 'polypeptide(L)'
;TVGLKKLLIRNFQLRNQSQASASAAAAAAAAPHASRYVADPTGAAAAAASVLSLSSAGGSAAHRFEGDPADTVHYWSLVGSWEDFKRSKHTMVAHIEAGRYFLYAFGGDNGRATLNDVLRYDIEARTWTQVLPVNGTPPAPRYTHSAVVADDSMLIFGGYTGEENKNDLFEYRFGSRYWAEWKFDAKSAKPVPRTAHCAFVYNGRMWIYAGYDGNRRLNDLWNTPVPSSYGASPMAVHFWEEAQQMGAQPPPLDTLFVFSGESGSKSSNKLYQYDFSSSHWSVINRDNVLGCVAPAPEKVFGHSMLSYGRHLFVFGGVTGSSVMNQLFSYDLDDKTWSTVEPAAGSRVPDGRLYHSAVLVDSSMYIFGGNVEKNLFSGDMYRIQLSSYPRCTLQDDFGRLLQSNMLCDVEFLVGPDKQSIMAHQCFLAARSCFLINRIREARQAAAQQAAGQQPQSGPLRVRLPETDPTAFRLILSFVYTDQLQPVENAEDMQNTATILLMMQVYQLALQFQMSRLQHVVTQYLESCINDRNVVVTYERASELGQVPVKDREFEELDKPLILEVVRRRERFAASPSGAVSAANSANRIIDAHKRDILEHTNSLKKDMAIFLSTVGPDYSDVTLLLGEHRISAHRAVLAARCGYFEALFRSFPPKDDVVEVSFGKFVPTKQAFSNLLRYIYCGDMSMPPADLMYIANACDYYNFANDRLQAYCKQNIEVNISPDNVLTILEAADVIKSQGVKSHALRIVAKNARRIVDGEQSATLLRLPPQLLVEILRAVVLEK
;
A
#
# COMPACT_ATOMS: atom_id res chain seq x y z
N THR A 1 -34.17 2.90 -4.07
CA THR A 1 -34.89 2.81 -5.37
C THR A 1 -34.43 3.84 -6.40
N VAL A 2 -34.56 5.16 -6.19
CA VAL A 2 -34.15 6.18 -7.19
C VAL A 2 -32.65 6.17 -7.52
N GLY A 3 -31.78 5.92 -6.53
CA GLY A 3 -30.32 5.82 -6.75
C GLY A 3 -29.91 4.60 -7.59
N LEU A 4 -30.53 3.44 -7.35
CA LEU A 4 -30.29 2.20 -8.08
C LEU A 4 -30.75 2.33 -9.56
N LYS A 5 -31.92 2.97 -9.77
CA LYS A 5 -32.45 3.31 -11.10
C LYS A 5 -31.49 4.24 -11.87
N LYS A 6 -30.93 5.26 -11.21
CA LYS A 6 -29.90 6.15 -11.81
C LYS A 6 -28.58 5.43 -12.10
N LEU A 7 -28.15 4.51 -11.25
CA LEU A 7 -26.91 3.72 -11.43
C LEU A 7 -26.98 2.81 -12.67
N LEU A 8 -28.10 2.09 -12.82
CA LEU A 8 -28.36 1.21 -13.96
C LEU A 8 -28.43 2.00 -15.28
N ILE A 9 -29.14 3.13 -15.27
CA ILE A 9 -29.26 4.02 -16.44
C ILE A 9 -27.91 4.66 -16.80
N ARG A 10 -27.12 5.10 -15.80
CA ARG A 10 -25.80 5.73 -16.00
C ARG A 10 -24.77 4.77 -16.58
N ASN A 11 -24.69 3.53 -16.10
CA ASN A 11 -23.75 2.53 -16.62
C ASN A 11 -24.07 2.13 -18.07
N PHE A 12 -25.36 2.06 -18.41
CA PHE A 12 -25.81 1.84 -19.78
C PHE A 12 -25.46 3.02 -20.72
N GLN A 13 -25.52 4.27 -20.23
CA GLN A 13 -25.18 5.47 -20.99
C GLN A 13 -23.66 5.69 -21.18
N LEU A 14 -22.84 5.43 -20.16
CA LEU A 14 -21.39 5.68 -20.20
C LEU A 14 -20.61 4.71 -21.11
N ARG A 15 -21.05 3.44 -21.22
CA ARG A 15 -20.39 2.47 -22.12
C ARG A 15 -20.73 2.68 -23.59
N ASN A 16 -21.94 3.13 -23.93
CA ASN A 16 -22.32 3.42 -25.31
C ASN A 16 -21.65 4.70 -25.87
N GLN A 17 -21.17 5.61 -25.00
CA GLN A 17 -20.27 6.70 -25.40
C GLN A 17 -18.84 6.23 -25.73
N SER A 18 -18.38 5.11 -25.13
CA SER A 18 -17.03 4.57 -25.34
C SER A 18 -16.86 3.83 -26.67
N GLN A 19 -17.94 3.26 -27.22
CA GLN A 19 -17.92 2.62 -28.54
C GLN A 19 -18.16 3.60 -29.70
N ALA A 20 -18.87 4.71 -29.47
CA ALA A 20 -19.10 5.74 -30.49
C ALA A 20 -17.92 6.73 -30.65
N SER A 21 -17.10 6.94 -29.61
CA SER A 21 -15.92 7.80 -29.69
C SER A 21 -14.72 7.14 -30.40
N ALA A 22 -14.72 5.81 -30.51
CA ALA A 22 -13.68 5.06 -31.22
C ALA A 22 -13.73 5.25 -32.75
N SER A 23 -14.89 5.57 -33.34
CA SER A 23 -15.01 5.82 -34.79
C SER A 23 -14.94 7.30 -35.18
N ALA A 24 -15.18 8.23 -34.23
CA ALA A 24 -15.16 9.67 -34.50
C ALA A 24 -13.79 10.34 -34.23
N ALA A 25 -12.92 9.70 -33.43
CA ALA A 25 -11.58 10.22 -33.12
C ALA A 25 -10.58 10.13 -34.31
N ALA A 26 -10.95 9.50 -35.43
CA ALA A 26 -10.11 9.42 -36.62
C ALA A 26 -10.16 10.66 -37.54
N ALA A 27 -11.04 11.63 -37.29
CA ALA A 27 -11.31 12.72 -38.25
C ALA A 27 -11.11 14.17 -37.73
N ALA A 28 -10.71 14.39 -36.48
CA ALA A 28 -10.65 15.74 -35.88
C ALA A 28 -9.26 16.12 -35.30
N ALA A 29 -8.17 15.70 -35.95
CA ALA A 29 -6.82 16.11 -35.59
C ALA A 29 -6.29 17.18 -36.56
N ALA A 30 -6.80 18.41 -36.46
CA ALA A 30 -6.22 19.57 -37.14
C ALA A 30 -6.65 20.90 -36.45
N ALA A 31 -6.01 21.26 -35.33
CA ALA A 31 -5.66 22.64 -34.91
C ALA A 31 -5.19 22.68 -33.43
N PRO A 32 -4.32 23.63 -33.03
CA PRO A 32 -3.40 23.44 -31.90
C PRO A 32 -3.87 24.13 -30.61
N HIS A 33 -3.81 23.43 -29.48
CA HIS A 33 -3.73 24.07 -28.16
C HIS A 33 -2.62 23.42 -27.33
N ALA A 34 -1.72 24.28 -26.86
CA ALA A 34 -0.43 23.94 -26.29
C ALA A 34 -0.51 23.21 -24.94
N SER A 35 -0.03 21.96 -24.92
CA SER A 35 0.50 21.31 -23.73
C SER A 35 1.76 22.04 -23.28
N ARG A 36 1.82 22.48 -22.02
CA ARG A 36 2.99 23.18 -21.44
C ARG A 36 4.19 22.26 -21.17
N TYR A 37 4.07 20.95 -21.38
CA TYR A 37 5.20 20.03 -21.57
C TYR A 37 5.35 19.77 -23.07
N VAL A 38 5.98 20.71 -23.78
CA VAL A 38 6.32 20.55 -25.20
C VAL A 38 7.27 19.36 -25.35
N ALA A 39 6.84 18.43 -26.21
CA ALA A 39 7.57 17.24 -26.61
C ALA A 39 9.01 17.58 -27.04
N ASP A 40 9.93 16.68 -26.69
CA ASP A 40 11.19 16.51 -27.41
C ASP A 40 10.85 16.41 -28.92
N PRO A 41 11.48 17.21 -29.80
CA PRO A 41 11.18 17.22 -31.25
C PRO A 41 11.42 15.86 -31.94
N THR A 42 12.01 14.88 -31.24
CA THR A 42 12.19 13.50 -31.68
C THR A 42 10.96 12.60 -31.51
N GLY A 43 9.86 13.06 -30.90
CA GLY A 43 8.67 12.23 -30.66
C GLY A 43 8.87 11.14 -29.58
N ALA A 44 10.03 11.10 -28.93
CA ALA A 44 10.37 10.17 -27.86
C ALA A 44 9.82 10.64 -26.50
N ALA A 45 8.50 10.64 -26.33
CA ALA A 45 7.92 10.52 -24.99
C ALA A 45 8.26 9.10 -24.48
N ALA A 46 9.42 8.97 -23.83
CA ALA A 46 9.95 7.74 -23.25
C ALA A 46 9.12 7.35 -22.01
N ALA A 47 8.01 6.67 -22.28
CA ALA A 47 7.11 6.16 -21.25
C ALA A 47 7.60 4.81 -20.70
N ALA A 48 8.48 4.85 -19.70
CA ALA A 48 8.86 3.65 -18.97
C ALA A 48 7.82 3.37 -17.87
N ALA A 49 7.15 2.21 -17.95
CA ALA A 49 6.57 1.55 -16.77
C ALA A 49 7.73 1.02 -15.91
N SER A 50 7.64 1.09 -14.58
CA SER A 50 8.65 0.48 -13.72
C SER A 50 8.33 -1.00 -13.52
N VAL A 51 9.37 -1.85 -13.54
CA VAL A 51 9.27 -3.30 -13.43
C VAL A 51 10.17 -3.79 -12.31
N LEU A 52 9.69 -4.73 -11.48
CA LEU A 52 10.44 -5.31 -10.38
C LEU A 52 10.24 -6.82 -10.28
N SER A 53 11.33 -7.56 -10.12
CA SER A 53 11.31 -8.96 -9.69
C SER A 53 11.62 -9.06 -8.19
N LEU A 54 10.90 -9.91 -7.47
CA LEU A 54 11.26 -10.30 -6.11
C LEU A 54 12.43 -11.30 -6.17
N SER A 55 13.67 -10.84 -6.06
CA SER A 55 14.78 -11.70 -5.68
C SER A 55 15.11 -11.44 -4.21
N SER A 56 15.37 -12.52 -3.46
CA SER A 56 15.66 -12.47 -2.02
C SER A 56 16.94 -11.66 -1.77
N ALA A 57 16.77 -10.39 -1.37
CA ALA A 57 17.85 -9.67 -0.72
C ALA A 57 18.14 -10.37 0.61
N GLY A 58 19.21 -11.17 0.63
CA GLY A 58 19.72 -11.80 1.84
C GLY A 58 19.95 -10.73 2.89
N GLY A 59 19.24 -10.85 4.01
CA GLY A 59 19.43 -9.99 5.18
C GLY A 59 20.83 -10.18 5.75
N SER A 60 21.74 -9.28 5.39
CA SER A 60 22.93 -9.00 6.18
C SER A 60 22.53 -8.03 7.30
N ALA A 61 23.20 -8.13 8.45
CA ALA A 61 22.94 -7.30 9.60
C ALA A 61 23.03 -5.81 9.22
N ALA A 62 21.98 -5.05 9.57
CA ALA A 62 21.92 -3.61 9.36
C ALA A 62 23.24 -2.94 9.78
N HIS A 63 23.92 -2.31 8.84
CA HIS A 63 25.07 -1.46 9.15
C HIS A 63 24.56 -0.25 9.93
N ARG A 64 24.70 -0.31 11.26
CA ARG A 64 24.25 0.72 12.21
C ARG A 64 25.05 2.00 12.01
N PHE A 65 24.39 3.03 11.49
CA PHE A 65 24.84 4.41 11.64
C PHE A 65 24.28 4.96 12.96
N GLU A 66 25.10 5.71 13.69
CA GLU A 66 24.76 6.23 15.02
C GLU A 66 24.16 7.63 14.91
N GLY A 67 22.93 7.81 15.41
CA GLY A 67 22.41 9.12 15.84
C GLY A 67 21.99 10.10 14.74
N ASP A 68 21.77 9.64 13.51
CA ASP A 68 21.19 10.47 12.45
C ASP A 68 19.64 10.42 12.56
N PRO A 69 18.92 11.56 12.58
CA PRO A 69 17.46 11.56 12.41
C PRO A 69 17.00 10.73 11.21
N ALA A 70 17.87 10.58 10.20
CA ALA A 70 17.66 9.74 9.01
C ALA A 70 17.44 8.25 9.29
N ASP A 71 17.78 7.75 10.48
CA ASP A 71 17.50 6.37 10.82
C ASP A 71 16.04 6.18 11.24
N THR A 72 15.35 7.24 11.68
CA THR A 72 13.91 7.14 11.99
C THR A 72 13.12 6.61 10.79
N VAL A 73 12.22 5.65 11.05
CA VAL A 73 11.39 5.05 9.99
C VAL A 73 10.61 6.14 9.25
N HIS A 74 10.67 6.09 7.93
CA HIS A 74 10.06 7.06 7.01
C HIS A 74 10.57 8.51 7.14
N TYR A 75 11.73 8.71 7.77
CA TYR A 75 12.38 10.01 7.77
C TYR A 75 13.13 10.22 6.45
N TRP A 76 12.80 11.32 5.77
CA TRP A 76 13.54 11.75 4.58
C TRP A 76 14.72 12.63 4.96
N SER A 77 15.88 12.31 4.40
CA SER A 77 17.10 13.09 4.56
C SER A 77 17.67 13.48 3.20
N LEU A 78 18.11 14.74 3.07
CA LEU A 78 18.96 15.16 1.97
C LEU A 78 20.38 14.69 2.31
N VAL A 79 20.89 13.75 1.53
CA VAL A 79 22.25 13.21 1.70
C VAL A 79 23.28 14.22 1.20
N GLY A 80 22.99 14.91 0.11
CA GLY A 80 23.82 15.97 -0.45
C GLY A 80 23.35 16.41 -1.83
N SER A 81 23.98 17.47 -2.34
CA SER A 81 23.70 18.05 -3.65
C SER A 81 25.01 18.24 -4.41
N TRP A 82 25.10 17.66 -5.60
CA TRP A 82 26.29 17.72 -6.45
C TRP A 82 25.96 18.35 -7.80
N GLU A 83 26.26 19.64 -7.92
CA GLU A 83 26.00 20.44 -9.12
C GLU A 83 26.64 19.85 -10.39
N ASP A 84 27.86 19.33 -10.28
CA ASP A 84 28.61 18.75 -11.40
C ASP A 84 28.03 17.41 -11.87
N PHE A 85 27.21 16.75 -11.05
CA PHE A 85 26.67 15.42 -11.31
C PHE A 85 25.18 15.40 -11.63
N LYS A 86 24.57 16.57 -11.86
CA LYS A 86 23.18 16.73 -12.31
C LYS A 86 22.89 15.82 -13.50
N ARG A 87 21.84 14.99 -13.39
CA ARG A 87 21.44 14.06 -14.45
C ARG A 87 20.01 13.56 -14.30
N SER A 88 19.39 13.18 -15.41
CA SER A 88 18.12 12.44 -15.45
C SER A 88 18.20 11.31 -16.48
N LYS A 89 17.21 10.41 -16.46
CA LYS A 89 17.13 9.25 -17.38
C LYS A 89 18.36 8.34 -17.34
N HIS A 90 19.10 8.39 -16.24
CA HIS A 90 20.25 7.56 -15.94
C HIS A 90 19.79 6.28 -15.24
N THR A 91 20.71 5.37 -14.98
CA THR A 91 20.49 4.22 -14.11
C THR A 91 21.36 4.32 -12.88
N MET A 92 20.90 3.74 -11.77
CA MET A 92 21.68 3.59 -10.54
C MET A 92 21.50 2.18 -9.99
N VAL A 93 22.59 1.56 -9.57
CA VAL A 93 22.63 0.22 -8.97
C VAL A 93 23.43 0.23 -7.67
N ALA A 94 23.17 -0.72 -6.77
CA ALA A 94 23.92 -0.91 -5.54
C ALA A 94 24.74 -2.19 -5.63
N HIS A 95 25.98 -2.15 -5.16
CA HIS A 95 26.89 -3.29 -5.16
C HIS A 95 27.69 -3.33 -3.86
N ILE A 96 27.97 -4.55 -3.36
CA ILE A 96 28.74 -4.78 -2.14
C ILE A 96 30.17 -5.12 -2.53
N GLU A 97 31.11 -4.28 -2.12
CA GLU A 97 32.55 -4.50 -2.32
C GLU A 97 33.22 -4.60 -0.93
N ALA A 98 33.89 -5.73 -0.66
CA ALA A 98 34.56 -5.99 0.62
C ALA A 98 33.67 -5.75 1.87
N GLY A 99 32.38 -6.10 1.78
CA GLY A 99 31.42 -5.93 2.87
C GLY A 99 30.87 -4.51 3.06
N ARG A 100 31.13 -3.60 2.11
CA ARG A 100 30.63 -2.21 2.13
C ARG A 100 29.77 -1.95 0.89
N TYR A 101 28.65 -1.24 1.08
CA TYR A 101 27.77 -0.87 -0.03
C TYR A 101 28.26 0.38 -0.76
N PHE A 102 28.23 0.31 -2.09
CA PHE A 102 28.51 1.42 -2.99
C PHE A 102 27.34 1.59 -3.96
N LEU A 103 27.01 2.84 -4.30
CA LEU A 103 26.04 3.14 -5.34
C LEU A 103 26.78 3.52 -6.62
N TYR A 104 26.38 2.95 -7.75
CA TYR A 104 26.94 3.26 -9.05
C TYR A 104 25.87 3.87 -9.94
N ALA A 105 26.13 5.05 -10.51
CA ALA A 105 25.26 5.66 -11.50
C ALA A 105 25.95 5.69 -12.87
N PHE A 106 25.21 5.37 -13.92
CA PHE A 106 25.73 5.38 -15.29
C PHE A 106 24.84 6.16 -16.25
N GLY A 107 25.49 6.94 -17.10
CA GLY A 107 24.89 7.63 -18.23
C GLY A 107 23.81 8.65 -17.85
N GLY A 108 22.83 8.81 -18.74
CA GLY A 108 21.77 9.81 -18.63
C GLY A 108 22.03 11.07 -19.44
N ASP A 109 21.28 12.12 -19.12
CA ASP A 109 21.35 13.43 -19.74
C ASP A 109 21.38 14.50 -18.64
N ASN A 110 22.20 15.53 -18.81
CA ASN A 110 22.30 16.68 -17.91
C ASN A 110 21.79 18.00 -18.53
N GLY A 111 21.17 17.92 -19.70
CA GLY A 111 20.65 19.06 -20.46
C GLY A 111 21.71 19.75 -21.34
N ARG A 112 22.98 19.35 -21.22
CA ARG A 112 24.08 19.83 -22.06
C ARG A 112 24.65 18.73 -22.95
N ALA A 113 24.75 17.52 -22.43
CA ALA A 113 25.30 16.36 -23.12
C ALA A 113 24.66 15.06 -22.64
N THR A 114 24.59 14.08 -23.55
CA THR A 114 24.39 12.68 -23.18
C THR A 114 25.66 12.16 -22.51
N LEU A 115 25.49 11.30 -21.50
CA LEU A 115 26.58 10.85 -20.63
C LEU A 115 26.86 9.35 -20.82
N ASN A 116 28.11 8.94 -20.59
CA ASN A 116 28.55 7.54 -20.41
C ASN A 116 29.57 7.41 -19.26
N ASP A 117 29.58 8.38 -18.34
CA ASP A 117 30.43 8.30 -17.16
C ASP A 117 29.86 7.29 -16.15
N VAL A 118 30.76 6.70 -15.35
CA VAL A 118 30.41 5.91 -14.18
C VAL A 118 30.70 6.76 -12.96
N LEU A 119 29.67 7.07 -12.20
CA LEU A 119 29.82 7.65 -10.86
C LEU A 119 29.73 6.54 -9.82
N ARG A 120 30.53 6.64 -8.76
CA ARG A 120 30.51 5.77 -7.59
C ARG A 120 30.37 6.59 -6.32
N TYR A 121 29.35 6.30 -5.54
CA TYR A 121 29.12 6.87 -4.22
C TYR A 121 29.57 5.88 -3.14
N ASP A 122 30.48 6.33 -2.28
CA ASP A 122 30.81 5.63 -1.03
C ASP A 122 29.82 6.11 0.05
N ILE A 123 28.98 5.19 0.54
CA ILE A 123 27.94 5.49 1.53
C ILE A 123 28.53 5.95 2.86
N GLU A 124 29.65 5.36 3.28
CA GLU A 124 30.30 5.71 4.55
C GLU A 124 31.09 7.01 4.43
N ALA A 125 31.84 7.19 3.35
CA ALA A 125 32.61 8.42 3.11
C ALA A 125 31.70 9.60 2.70
N ARG A 126 30.46 9.31 2.30
CA ARG A 126 29.44 10.26 1.84
C ARG A 126 29.86 11.11 0.63
N THR A 127 30.64 10.52 -0.28
CA THR A 127 31.21 11.24 -1.42
C THR A 127 30.97 10.50 -2.74
N TRP A 128 30.58 11.26 -3.75
CA TRP A 128 30.61 10.82 -5.15
C TRP A 128 32.01 10.95 -5.73
N THR A 129 32.41 9.97 -6.53
CA THR A 129 33.64 9.97 -7.31
C THR A 129 33.34 9.46 -8.72
N GLN A 130 33.93 10.11 -9.73
CA GLN A 130 33.88 9.57 -11.09
C GLN A 130 34.90 8.45 -11.22
N VAL A 131 34.46 7.29 -11.67
CA VAL A 131 35.32 6.12 -11.87
C VAL A 131 35.72 6.06 -13.34
N LEU A 132 37.04 6.12 -13.57
CA LEU A 132 37.60 5.93 -14.90
C LEU A 132 37.85 4.43 -15.14
N PRO A 133 37.54 3.93 -16.35
CA PRO A 133 37.81 2.54 -16.68
C PRO A 133 39.32 2.29 -16.71
N VAL A 134 39.74 1.14 -16.20
CA VAL A 134 41.15 0.72 -16.28
C VAL A 134 41.45 0.18 -17.67
N ASN A 135 40.54 -0.65 -18.20
CA ASN A 135 40.65 -1.30 -19.50
C ASN A 135 39.26 -1.47 -20.14
N GLY A 136 39.24 -1.72 -21.46
CA GLY A 136 38.01 -1.85 -22.23
C GLY A 136 37.39 -0.48 -22.58
N THR A 137 36.38 -0.51 -23.45
CA THR A 137 35.72 0.70 -23.95
C THR A 137 34.29 0.76 -23.39
N PRO A 138 33.89 1.84 -22.69
CA PRO A 138 32.52 2.00 -22.23
C PRO A 138 31.55 2.11 -23.41
N PRO A 139 30.25 1.86 -23.20
CA PRO A 139 29.24 2.13 -24.22
C PRO A 139 29.25 3.61 -24.63
N ALA A 140 28.78 3.88 -25.85
CA ALA A 140 28.51 5.25 -26.29
C ALA A 140 27.57 5.99 -25.31
N PRO A 141 27.71 7.33 -25.15
CA PRO A 141 26.82 8.17 -24.35
C PRO A 141 25.35 7.89 -24.62
N ARG A 142 24.56 7.66 -23.56
CA ARG A 142 23.18 7.19 -23.69
C ARG A 142 22.31 7.49 -22.48
N TYR A 143 21.02 7.63 -22.72
CA TYR A 143 19.99 7.73 -21.68
C TYR A 143 18.86 6.72 -21.92
N THR A 144 18.01 6.54 -20.90
CA THR A 144 16.88 5.58 -20.90
C THR A 144 17.28 4.15 -21.28
N HIS A 145 18.52 3.77 -20.98
CA HIS A 145 19.00 2.39 -20.94
C HIS A 145 18.57 1.73 -19.62
N SER A 146 18.74 0.42 -19.51
CA SER A 146 18.60 -0.30 -18.24
C SER A 146 19.95 -0.80 -17.75
N ALA A 147 20.10 -0.91 -16.42
CA ALA A 147 21.27 -1.49 -15.79
C ALA A 147 20.85 -2.42 -14.65
N VAL A 148 21.52 -3.57 -14.54
CA VAL A 148 21.27 -4.58 -13.50
C VAL A 148 22.59 -5.11 -12.93
N VAL A 149 22.56 -5.60 -11.70
CA VAL A 149 23.72 -6.26 -11.09
C VAL A 149 23.54 -7.78 -11.21
N ALA A 150 24.56 -8.43 -11.75
CA ALA A 150 24.69 -9.89 -11.77
C ALA A 150 26.06 -10.23 -11.17
N ASP A 151 26.06 -10.85 -9.98
CA ASP A 151 27.25 -11.13 -9.18
C ASP A 151 28.15 -9.89 -8.99
N ASP A 152 29.38 -9.89 -9.54
CA ASP A 152 30.39 -8.82 -9.44
C ASP A 152 30.42 -7.90 -10.67
N SER A 153 29.32 -7.89 -11.45
CA SER A 153 29.22 -7.12 -12.69
C SER A 153 27.93 -6.31 -12.77
N MET A 154 28.03 -5.11 -13.33
CA MET A 154 26.91 -4.31 -13.82
C MET A 154 26.72 -4.56 -15.31
N LEU A 155 25.51 -4.99 -15.69
CA LEU A 155 25.12 -5.20 -17.08
C LEU A 155 24.27 -4.04 -17.57
N ILE A 156 24.58 -3.50 -18.75
CA ILE A 156 23.92 -2.34 -19.35
C ILE A 156 23.38 -2.71 -20.72
N PHE A 157 22.06 -2.57 -20.90
CA PHE A 157 21.40 -2.91 -22.15
C PHE A 157 20.68 -1.72 -22.78
N GLY A 158 20.85 -1.58 -24.09
CA GLY A 158 20.10 -0.67 -24.95
C GLY A 158 20.22 0.81 -24.56
N GLY A 159 19.12 1.55 -24.73
CA GLY A 159 19.05 3.00 -24.57
C GLY A 159 19.21 3.77 -25.88
N TYR A 160 19.12 5.10 -25.79
CA TYR A 160 19.22 6.01 -26.94
C TYR A 160 20.48 6.87 -26.85
N THR A 161 21.26 6.94 -27.94
CA THR A 161 22.56 7.63 -27.94
C THR A 161 22.50 9.13 -28.29
N GLY A 162 21.32 9.63 -28.64
CA GLY A 162 21.15 10.93 -29.30
C GLY A 162 20.84 10.78 -30.80
N GLU A 163 21.26 9.66 -31.40
CA GLU A 163 21.08 9.37 -32.83
C GLU A 163 20.18 8.14 -33.06
N GLU A 164 20.42 7.06 -32.31
CA GLU A 164 19.70 5.81 -32.50
C GLU A 164 19.50 5.03 -31.20
N ASN A 165 18.51 4.13 -31.22
CA ASN A 165 18.34 3.14 -30.17
C ASN A 165 19.38 2.02 -30.32
N LYS A 166 19.80 1.42 -29.21
CA LYS A 166 20.75 0.31 -29.18
C LYS A 166 20.11 -0.98 -28.64
N ASN A 167 20.70 -2.12 -29.00
CA ASN A 167 20.45 -3.46 -28.43
C ASN A 167 21.76 -4.17 -28.04
N ASP A 168 22.83 -3.40 -27.83
CA ASP A 168 24.08 -3.89 -27.29
C ASP A 168 23.93 -4.21 -25.79
N LEU A 169 24.74 -5.16 -25.32
CA LEU A 169 24.86 -5.50 -23.90
C LEU A 169 26.32 -5.31 -23.50
N PHE A 170 26.54 -4.45 -22.52
CA PHE A 170 27.86 -4.19 -21.94
C PHE A 170 27.92 -4.70 -20.51
N GLU A 171 29.07 -5.26 -20.14
CA GLU A 171 29.42 -5.67 -18.79
C GLU A 171 30.49 -4.73 -18.25
N TYR A 172 30.24 -4.16 -17.08
CA TYR A 172 31.22 -3.45 -16.26
C TYR A 172 31.51 -4.26 -15.01
N ARG A 173 32.76 -4.71 -14.86
CA ARG A 173 33.21 -5.46 -13.68
C ARG A 173 33.63 -4.49 -12.58
N PHE A 174 33.01 -4.57 -11.40
CA PHE A 174 33.23 -3.59 -10.34
C PHE A 174 34.68 -3.59 -9.84
N GLY A 175 35.23 -4.76 -9.48
CA GLY A 175 36.57 -4.86 -8.91
C GLY A 175 37.69 -4.48 -9.88
N SER A 176 37.57 -4.86 -11.16
CA SER A 176 38.61 -4.59 -12.19
C SER A 176 38.40 -3.30 -12.98
N ARG A 177 37.21 -2.67 -12.87
CA ARG A 177 36.81 -1.48 -13.64
C ARG A 177 36.99 -1.68 -15.13
N TYR A 178 36.67 -2.90 -15.58
CA TYR A 178 36.85 -3.37 -16.94
C TYR A 178 35.52 -3.38 -17.66
N TRP A 179 35.51 -2.85 -18.90
CA TRP A 179 34.36 -2.94 -19.80
C TRP A 179 34.52 -4.05 -20.83
N ALA A 180 33.46 -4.83 -21.02
CA ALA A 180 33.35 -5.77 -22.12
C ALA A 180 31.99 -5.62 -22.81
N GLU A 181 32.00 -5.54 -24.14
CA GLU A 181 30.78 -5.71 -24.92
C GLU A 181 30.54 -7.20 -25.15
N TRP A 182 29.37 -7.71 -24.77
CA TRP A 182 28.99 -9.09 -25.01
C TRP A 182 28.69 -9.32 -26.49
N LYS A 183 29.28 -10.37 -27.05
CA LYS A 183 29.05 -10.77 -28.44
C LYS A 183 28.11 -11.97 -28.47
N PHE A 184 27.01 -11.78 -29.18
CA PHE A 184 25.96 -12.79 -29.34
C PHE A 184 26.05 -13.44 -30.72
N ASP A 185 25.73 -14.73 -30.79
CA ASP A 185 25.68 -15.47 -32.06
C ASP A 185 24.86 -14.71 -33.11
N ALA A 186 25.38 -14.61 -34.34
CA ALA A 186 24.70 -13.97 -35.44
C ALA A 186 23.39 -14.69 -35.81
N LYS A 187 23.27 -15.98 -35.48
CA LYS A 187 22.07 -16.80 -35.72
C LYS A 187 21.05 -16.75 -34.58
N SER A 188 21.40 -16.23 -33.41
CA SER A 188 20.42 -16.12 -32.32
C SER A 188 19.38 -15.04 -32.65
N ALA A 189 18.13 -15.28 -32.30
CA ALA A 189 17.16 -14.19 -32.20
C ALA A 189 17.73 -13.13 -31.24
N LYS A 190 17.43 -11.84 -31.48
CA LYS A 190 17.88 -10.74 -30.63
C LYS A 190 16.73 -9.75 -30.45
N PRO A 191 16.60 -9.15 -29.26
CA PRO A 191 15.69 -8.04 -29.06
C PRO A 191 16.02 -6.89 -30.01
N VAL A 192 14.99 -6.24 -30.53
CA VAL A 192 15.14 -5.01 -31.33
C VAL A 192 15.82 -3.91 -30.49
N PRO A 193 16.60 -3.01 -31.14
CA PRO A 193 17.13 -1.82 -30.50
C PRO A 193 16.03 -1.04 -29.80
N ARG A 194 16.22 -0.72 -28.52
CA ARG A 194 15.14 -0.19 -27.69
C ARG A 194 15.62 0.74 -26.59
N THR A 195 14.72 1.62 -26.19
CA THR A 195 14.91 2.58 -25.11
C THR A 195 13.70 2.55 -24.17
N ALA A 196 13.84 3.07 -22.94
CA ALA A 196 12.77 3.13 -21.95
C ALA A 196 12.12 1.77 -21.63
N HIS A 197 12.92 0.69 -21.75
CA HIS A 197 12.57 -0.66 -21.34
C HIS A 197 13.01 -0.86 -19.87
N CYS A 198 12.54 -1.94 -19.26
CA CYS A 198 13.04 -2.35 -17.96
C CYS A 198 13.91 -3.59 -18.06
N ALA A 199 14.80 -3.77 -17.09
CA ALA A 199 15.57 -4.99 -16.92
C ALA A 199 15.65 -5.41 -15.46
N PHE A 200 15.80 -6.71 -15.24
CA PHE A 200 15.95 -7.31 -13.92
C PHE A 200 16.71 -8.64 -14.02
N VAL A 201 17.29 -9.11 -12.91
CA VAL A 201 17.96 -10.41 -12.84
C VAL A 201 17.09 -11.37 -12.04
N TYR A 202 16.78 -12.51 -12.64
CA TYR A 202 15.95 -13.54 -12.01
C TYR A 202 16.39 -14.92 -12.49
N ASN A 203 16.58 -15.84 -11.54
CA ASN A 203 16.97 -17.24 -11.76
C ASN A 203 18.18 -17.39 -12.71
N GLY A 204 19.28 -16.68 -12.42
CA GLY A 204 20.53 -16.75 -13.20
C GLY A 204 20.44 -16.19 -14.62
N ARG A 205 19.41 -15.40 -14.93
CA ARG A 205 19.19 -14.78 -16.24
C ARG A 205 18.92 -13.29 -16.07
N MET A 206 19.42 -12.49 -17.01
CA MET A 206 18.97 -11.11 -17.19
C MET A 206 17.73 -11.12 -18.07
N TRP A 207 16.70 -10.42 -17.64
CA TRP A 207 15.44 -10.25 -18.35
C TRP A 207 15.28 -8.79 -18.76
N ILE A 208 14.66 -8.56 -19.92
CA ILE A 208 14.25 -7.23 -20.39
C ILE A 208 12.78 -7.27 -20.80
N TYR A 209 12.04 -6.22 -20.45
CA TYR A 209 10.61 -6.11 -20.75
C TYR A 209 10.28 -4.77 -21.40
N ALA A 210 9.45 -4.83 -22.44
CA ALA A 210 8.85 -3.68 -23.11
C ALA A 210 9.89 -2.69 -23.68
N GLY A 211 9.53 -1.41 -23.73
CA GLY A 211 10.34 -0.31 -24.27
C GLY A 211 9.78 0.30 -25.54
N TYR A 212 10.59 1.09 -26.21
CA TYR A 212 10.27 1.78 -27.46
C TYR A 212 11.41 1.57 -28.46
N ASP A 213 11.10 1.08 -29.66
CA ASP A 213 12.11 0.80 -30.70
C ASP A 213 12.38 1.98 -31.64
N GLY A 214 11.68 3.10 -31.47
CA GLY A 214 11.73 4.26 -32.36
C GLY A 214 10.52 4.37 -33.29
N ASN A 215 9.72 3.31 -33.38
CA ASN A 215 8.49 3.27 -34.18
C ASN A 215 7.28 2.88 -33.32
N ARG A 216 7.39 1.77 -32.59
CA ARG A 216 6.33 1.17 -31.77
C ARG A 216 6.77 0.96 -30.33
N ARG A 217 5.78 0.99 -29.44
CA ARG A 217 5.95 0.58 -28.05
C ARG A 217 5.89 -0.94 -28.01
N LEU A 218 6.76 -1.53 -27.22
CA LEU A 218 6.97 -2.96 -27.12
C LEU A 218 6.31 -3.49 -25.85
N ASN A 219 5.96 -4.77 -25.86
CA ASN A 219 5.40 -5.51 -24.74
C ASN A 219 5.96 -6.95 -24.72
N ASP A 220 7.07 -7.17 -25.41
CA ASP A 220 7.81 -8.42 -25.46
C ASP A 220 8.66 -8.59 -24.18
N LEU A 221 8.95 -9.85 -23.86
CA LEU A 221 9.76 -10.25 -22.72
C LEU A 221 10.91 -11.10 -23.25
N TRP A 222 12.14 -10.65 -23.05
CA TRP A 222 13.35 -11.35 -23.50
C TRP A 222 14.25 -11.66 -22.32
N ASN A 223 15.07 -12.70 -22.44
CA ASN A 223 16.06 -13.03 -21.44
C ASN A 223 17.34 -13.61 -22.03
N THR A 224 18.43 -13.52 -21.26
CA THR A 224 19.73 -14.10 -21.59
C THR A 224 20.39 -14.66 -20.32
N PRO A 225 21.04 -15.84 -20.38
CA PRO A 225 21.80 -16.37 -19.26
C PRO A 225 22.93 -15.42 -18.83
N VAL A 226 23.04 -15.20 -17.51
CA VAL A 226 24.18 -14.49 -16.93
C VAL A 226 25.09 -15.50 -16.23
N PRO A 227 26.43 -15.40 -16.36
CA PRO A 227 27.34 -16.28 -15.66
C PRO A 227 27.10 -16.17 -14.15
N SER A 228 26.71 -17.27 -13.51
CA SER A 228 26.70 -17.37 -12.06
C SER A 228 28.03 -17.92 -11.58
N SER A 229 28.55 -17.32 -10.51
CA SER A 229 29.63 -17.83 -9.66
C SER A 229 29.42 -19.27 -9.16
N TYR A 230 28.20 -19.83 -9.27
CA TYR A 230 27.85 -21.16 -8.75
C TYR A 230 27.44 -22.22 -9.79
N GLY A 231 27.61 -22.02 -11.12
CA GLY A 231 27.31 -23.15 -12.02
C GLY A 231 27.41 -23.04 -13.54
N ALA A 232 27.87 -21.94 -14.13
CA ALA A 232 28.01 -21.89 -15.60
C ALA A 232 29.42 -22.27 -16.07
N SER A 233 29.50 -23.23 -17.00
CA SER A 233 30.72 -23.57 -17.73
C SER A 233 31.28 -22.34 -18.46
N PRO A 234 32.59 -22.05 -18.40
CA PRO A 234 33.23 -20.85 -18.97
C PRO A 234 33.25 -20.78 -20.51
N MET A 235 32.38 -21.53 -21.20
CA MET A 235 32.27 -21.58 -22.67
C MET A 235 30.83 -21.36 -23.21
N ALA A 236 29.91 -20.79 -22.43
CA ALA A 236 28.55 -20.54 -22.93
C ALA A 236 28.52 -19.41 -23.96
N VAL A 237 28.14 -19.73 -25.20
CA VAL A 237 27.78 -18.74 -26.23
C VAL A 237 26.65 -17.87 -25.69
N HIS A 238 26.79 -16.55 -25.72
CA HIS A 238 25.70 -15.65 -25.33
C HIS A 238 24.59 -15.68 -26.39
N PHE A 239 23.35 -15.89 -25.95
CA PHE A 239 22.16 -15.88 -26.80
C PHE A 239 20.98 -15.22 -26.07
N TRP A 240 20.01 -14.74 -26.84
CA TRP A 240 18.74 -14.23 -26.33
C TRP A 240 17.60 -15.23 -26.61
N GLU A 241 16.65 -15.30 -25.68
CA GLU A 241 15.41 -16.06 -25.81
C GLU A 241 14.22 -15.13 -25.56
N GLU A 242 13.22 -15.17 -26.43
CA GLU A 242 11.93 -14.51 -26.19
C GLU A 242 11.05 -15.45 -25.36
N ALA A 243 10.53 -14.94 -24.24
CA ALA A 243 9.68 -15.69 -23.34
C ALA A 243 8.23 -15.68 -23.81
N GLN A 244 7.55 -16.83 -23.67
CA GLN A 244 6.13 -16.94 -23.95
C GLN A 244 5.31 -16.20 -22.87
N GLN A 245 4.20 -15.60 -23.30
CA GLN A 245 3.32 -14.80 -22.44
C GLN A 245 1.86 -15.21 -22.67
N MET A 246 1.18 -15.71 -21.64
CA MET A 246 -0.21 -16.20 -21.70
C MET A 246 -1.14 -15.48 -20.69
N GLY A 247 -2.46 -15.69 -20.80
CA GLY A 247 -3.56 -14.86 -20.25
C GLY A 247 -3.67 -14.67 -18.72
N ALA A 248 -4.88 -14.30 -18.26
CA ALA A 248 -5.18 -13.86 -16.88
C ALA A 248 -5.75 -14.99 -15.99
N GLN A 249 -4.87 -15.64 -15.21
CA GLN A 249 -5.20 -16.52 -14.08
C GLN A 249 -4.23 -16.26 -12.90
N PRO A 250 -4.57 -16.61 -11.65
CA PRO A 250 -3.78 -16.22 -10.47
C PRO A 250 -2.53 -17.09 -10.29
N PRO A 251 -1.41 -16.53 -9.77
CA PRO A 251 -0.16 -17.28 -9.63
C PRO A 251 0.25 -17.66 -8.20
N PRO A 252 1.20 -18.61 -8.03
CA PRO A 252 2.00 -18.84 -6.83
C PRO A 252 3.25 -17.95 -6.76
N LEU A 253 4.08 -18.16 -5.73
CA LEU A 253 5.30 -17.40 -5.40
C LEU A 253 6.40 -17.58 -6.48
N ASP A 254 6.55 -16.57 -7.34
CA ASP A 254 7.74 -16.21 -8.17
C ASP A 254 7.27 -15.21 -9.25
N THR A 255 7.10 -13.94 -8.86
CA THR A 255 6.37 -12.96 -9.68
C THR A 255 7.12 -11.66 -9.96
N LEU A 256 6.88 -11.15 -11.17
CA LEU A 256 7.31 -9.85 -11.67
C LEU A 256 6.15 -8.85 -11.57
N PHE A 257 6.36 -7.68 -10.98
CA PHE A 257 5.34 -6.63 -10.88
C PHE A 257 5.65 -5.47 -11.83
N VAL A 258 4.61 -4.98 -12.52
CA VAL A 258 4.70 -3.84 -13.43
C VAL A 258 3.61 -2.84 -13.08
N PHE A 259 4.01 -1.61 -12.75
CA PHE A 259 3.08 -0.55 -12.38
C PHE A 259 3.10 0.61 -13.38
N SER A 260 1.89 1.00 -13.80
CA SER A 260 1.63 2.20 -14.58
C SER A 260 2.43 2.30 -15.90
N GLY A 261 2.73 3.53 -16.37
CA GLY A 261 3.34 3.80 -17.67
C GLY A 261 2.37 4.38 -18.72
N GLU A 262 2.93 4.85 -19.83
CA GLU A 262 2.21 5.52 -20.92
C GLU A 262 2.41 4.78 -22.26
N SER A 263 1.31 4.55 -22.98
CA SER A 263 1.33 3.99 -24.33
C SER A 263 0.44 4.82 -25.25
N GLY A 264 0.99 5.93 -25.78
CA GLY A 264 0.23 6.90 -26.57
C GLY A 264 -0.85 7.58 -25.71
N SER A 265 -2.08 7.70 -26.19
CA SER A 265 -3.20 8.26 -25.39
C SER A 265 -3.69 7.35 -24.26
N LYS A 266 -3.14 6.13 -24.15
CA LYS A 266 -3.51 5.13 -23.14
C LYS A 266 -2.44 5.09 -22.05
N SER A 267 -2.63 5.87 -21.00
CA SER A 267 -1.94 5.71 -19.72
C SER A 267 -2.81 4.88 -18.76
N SER A 268 -2.18 3.95 -18.03
CA SER A 268 -2.84 3.03 -17.12
C SER A 268 -2.31 3.23 -15.71
N ASN A 269 -3.16 3.12 -14.68
CA ASN A 269 -2.74 3.02 -13.27
C ASN A 269 -2.93 1.59 -12.74
N LYS A 270 -2.89 0.61 -13.65
CA LYS A 270 -3.01 -0.80 -13.31
C LYS A 270 -1.66 -1.33 -12.82
N LEU A 271 -1.74 -2.21 -11.83
CA LEU A 271 -0.64 -3.05 -11.38
C LEU A 271 -0.81 -4.42 -12.04
N TYR A 272 0.21 -4.85 -12.77
CA TYR A 272 0.26 -6.15 -13.41
C TYR A 272 1.26 -7.03 -12.66
N GLN A 273 0.99 -8.33 -12.64
CA GLN A 273 1.94 -9.34 -12.21
C GLN A 273 2.14 -10.38 -13.30
N TYR A 274 3.37 -10.85 -13.47
CA TYR A 274 3.72 -11.98 -14.32
C TYR A 274 4.33 -13.08 -13.46
N ASP A 275 3.85 -14.30 -13.66
CA ASP A 275 4.33 -15.47 -12.96
C ASP A 275 5.26 -16.27 -13.86
N PHE A 276 6.49 -16.45 -13.39
CA PHE A 276 7.51 -17.17 -14.15
C PHE A 276 7.23 -18.67 -14.23
N SER A 277 6.56 -19.25 -13.24
CA SER A 277 6.27 -20.68 -13.20
C SER A 277 5.21 -21.07 -14.23
N SER A 278 4.17 -20.24 -14.38
CA SER A 278 3.10 -20.47 -15.35
C SER A 278 3.31 -19.73 -16.67
N SER A 279 4.18 -18.72 -16.73
CA SER A 279 4.32 -17.78 -17.86
C SER A 279 3.06 -16.96 -18.16
N HIS A 280 2.29 -16.61 -17.11
CA HIS A 280 1.01 -15.91 -17.24
C HIS A 280 1.02 -14.50 -16.65
N TRP A 281 0.33 -13.57 -17.33
CA TRP A 281 0.08 -12.21 -16.85
C TRP A 281 -1.29 -12.09 -16.19
N SER A 282 -1.34 -11.67 -14.94
CA SER A 282 -2.58 -11.23 -14.31
C SER A 282 -2.54 -9.75 -13.98
N VAL A 283 -3.67 -9.07 -14.17
CA VAL A 283 -3.86 -7.75 -13.58
C VAL A 283 -4.13 -7.99 -12.11
N ILE A 284 -3.36 -7.35 -11.23
CA ILE A 284 -3.76 -7.21 -9.85
C ILE A 284 -4.91 -6.22 -9.87
N ASN A 285 -6.11 -6.76 -10.09
CA ASN A 285 -7.32 -5.98 -10.21
C ASN A 285 -7.48 -5.14 -8.96
N ARG A 286 -8.22 -4.04 -9.11
CA ARG A 286 -8.72 -3.22 -8.02
C ARG A 286 -9.61 -3.97 -7.03
N ASP A 287 -9.68 -5.31 -7.08
CA ASP A 287 -10.62 -6.17 -6.35
C ASP A 287 -10.38 -6.22 -4.84
N ASN A 288 -9.74 -5.20 -4.29
CA ASN A 288 -10.25 -4.54 -3.09
C ASN A 288 -11.34 -3.50 -3.42
N VAL A 289 -12.24 -3.82 -4.35
CA VAL A 289 -13.57 -3.17 -4.47
C VAL A 289 -14.31 -3.28 -3.13
N LEU A 290 -13.88 -4.21 -2.28
CA LEU A 290 -14.44 -4.53 -0.99
C LEU A 290 -13.53 -4.10 0.19
N GLY A 291 -12.39 -3.44 -0.07
CA GLY A 291 -11.47 -2.91 0.94
C GLY A 291 -11.15 -1.44 0.70
N CYS A 292 -11.82 -0.53 1.42
CA CYS A 292 -11.58 0.91 1.28
C CYS A 292 -10.20 1.30 1.82
N VAL A 293 -9.22 1.41 0.92
CA VAL A 293 -7.90 1.96 1.21
C VAL A 293 -7.60 3.09 0.22
N ALA A 294 -6.61 3.92 0.54
CA ALA A 294 -6.21 5.09 -0.24
C ALA A 294 -6.18 4.76 -1.75
N PRO A 295 -6.65 5.68 -2.61
CA PRO A 295 -6.66 5.42 -4.04
C PRO A 295 -5.22 5.11 -4.49
N ALA A 296 -5.08 4.08 -5.34
CA ALA A 296 -3.83 3.83 -6.04
C ALA A 296 -3.30 5.13 -6.65
N PRO A 297 -1.97 5.28 -6.78
CA PRO A 297 -1.41 6.42 -7.48
C PRO A 297 -2.15 6.64 -8.79
N GLU A 298 -2.37 7.91 -9.14
CA GLU A 298 -2.88 8.23 -10.47
C GLU A 298 -1.91 7.71 -11.54
N LYS A 299 -2.28 7.83 -12.81
CA LYS A 299 -1.45 7.33 -13.91
C LYS A 299 -0.12 8.08 -13.91
N VAL A 300 0.95 7.39 -13.55
CA VAL A 300 2.28 7.96 -13.31
C VAL A 300 3.29 7.46 -14.35
N PHE A 301 4.15 8.34 -14.87
CA PHE A 301 5.30 7.93 -15.69
C PHE A 301 6.58 8.61 -15.22
N GLY A 302 7.73 7.98 -15.50
CA GLY A 302 9.03 8.43 -15.01
C GLY A 302 9.18 8.34 -13.48
N HIS A 303 8.36 7.51 -12.84
CA HIS A 303 8.43 7.17 -11.42
C HIS A 303 9.52 6.10 -11.19
N SER A 304 9.93 5.90 -9.94
CA SER A 304 10.66 4.70 -9.53
C SER A 304 9.74 3.77 -8.77
N MET A 305 9.96 2.46 -8.91
CA MET A 305 9.31 1.43 -8.10
C MET A 305 10.40 0.56 -7.48
N LEU A 306 10.30 0.24 -6.20
CA LEU A 306 11.19 -0.70 -5.49
C LEU A 306 10.37 -1.69 -4.63
N SER A 307 10.90 -2.89 -4.39
CA SER A 307 10.31 -3.86 -3.46
C SER A 307 11.11 -3.91 -2.17
N TYR A 308 10.44 -3.92 -1.02
CA TYR A 308 11.08 -4.14 0.28
C TYR A 308 10.14 -4.93 1.20
N GLY A 309 10.56 -6.14 1.56
CA GLY A 309 9.72 -7.12 2.25
C GLY A 309 8.44 -7.41 1.46
N ARG A 310 7.29 -7.27 2.11
CA ARG A 310 5.95 -7.49 1.52
C ARG A 310 5.39 -6.31 0.70
N HIS A 311 6.16 -5.22 0.57
CA HIS A 311 5.65 -3.95 0.03
C HIS A 311 6.31 -3.59 -1.30
N LEU A 312 5.51 -3.04 -2.23
CA LEU A 312 6.00 -2.31 -3.39
C LEU A 312 5.91 -0.81 -3.11
N PHE A 313 7.01 -0.09 -3.22
CA PHE A 313 7.09 1.35 -3.02
C PHE A 313 7.18 2.06 -4.37
N VAL A 314 6.33 3.06 -4.58
CA VAL A 314 6.33 3.90 -5.79
C VAL A 314 6.59 5.35 -5.39
N PHE A 315 7.59 5.98 -5.99
CA PHE A 315 7.94 7.36 -5.72
C PHE A 315 8.05 8.21 -7.00
N GLY A 316 7.53 9.42 -6.90
CA GLY A 316 7.68 10.46 -7.91
C GLY A 316 7.00 10.15 -9.24
N GLY A 317 7.56 10.70 -10.32
CA GLY A 317 6.96 10.69 -11.65
C GLY A 317 6.02 11.87 -11.87
N VAL A 318 5.31 11.85 -13.00
CA VAL A 318 4.36 12.90 -13.38
C VAL A 318 3.00 12.28 -13.70
N THR A 319 1.95 12.97 -13.23
CA THR A 319 0.54 12.66 -13.53
C THR A 319 -0.08 13.85 -14.23
N GLY A 320 -0.49 13.68 -15.49
CA GLY A 320 -1.04 14.77 -16.28
C GLY A 320 -0.01 15.90 -16.44
N SER A 321 -0.21 17.01 -15.72
CA SER A 321 0.73 18.14 -15.71
C SER A 321 1.48 18.33 -14.38
N SER A 322 1.25 17.47 -13.38
CA SER A 322 1.80 17.63 -12.03
C SER A 322 2.91 16.62 -11.75
N VAL A 323 4.07 17.10 -11.33
CA VAL A 323 5.18 16.26 -10.87
C VAL A 323 4.94 15.88 -9.40
N MET A 324 5.08 14.60 -9.07
CA MET A 324 4.77 14.07 -7.75
C MET A 324 6.02 13.95 -6.88
N ASN A 325 5.84 14.12 -5.57
CA ASN A 325 6.82 13.87 -4.51
C ASN A 325 6.30 12.90 -3.43
N GLN A 326 5.17 12.25 -3.68
CA GLN A 326 4.55 11.34 -2.72
C GLN A 326 5.16 9.94 -2.85
N LEU A 327 5.32 9.27 -1.70
CA LEU A 327 5.70 7.87 -1.61
C LEU A 327 4.44 7.03 -1.36
N PHE A 328 4.13 6.13 -2.28
CA PHE A 328 3.05 5.18 -2.15
C PHE A 328 3.61 3.80 -1.82
N SER A 329 2.88 3.05 -1.01
CA SER A 329 3.19 1.65 -0.67
C SER A 329 2.00 0.77 -1.02
N TYR A 330 2.26 -0.29 -1.79
CA TYR A 330 1.32 -1.36 -2.05
C TYR A 330 1.68 -2.56 -1.18
N ASP A 331 0.76 -2.99 -0.34
CA ASP A 331 0.90 -4.20 0.48
C ASP A 331 0.49 -5.43 -0.34
N LEU A 332 1.39 -6.41 -0.50
CA LEU A 332 1.16 -7.58 -1.35
C LEU A 332 0.15 -8.58 -0.77
N ASP A 333 -0.02 -8.68 0.55
CA ASP A 333 -1.03 -9.61 1.11
C ASP A 333 -2.37 -8.93 1.29
N ASP A 334 -2.39 -7.68 1.78
CA ASP A 334 -3.63 -6.92 1.93
C ASP A 334 -4.15 -6.49 0.56
N LYS A 335 -3.28 -6.40 -0.45
CA LYS A 335 -3.56 -5.95 -1.81
C LYS A 335 -4.03 -4.49 -1.86
N THR A 336 -3.51 -3.66 -0.97
CA THR A 336 -3.98 -2.29 -0.74
C THR A 336 -2.90 -1.26 -0.94
N TRP A 337 -3.26 -0.13 -1.56
CA TRP A 337 -2.40 1.05 -1.64
C TRP A 337 -2.54 1.93 -0.40
N SER A 338 -1.43 2.48 0.06
CA SER A 338 -1.38 3.47 1.14
C SER A 338 -0.36 4.55 0.82
N THR A 339 -0.59 5.76 1.30
CA THR A 339 0.41 6.83 1.27
C THR A 339 1.32 6.68 2.49
N VAL A 340 2.63 6.74 2.26
CA VAL A 340 3.63 6.72 3.34
C VAL A 340 3.88 8.15 3.79
N GLU A 341 3.41 8.48 4.99
CA GLU A 341 3.60 9.81 5.57
C GLU A 341 5.05 9.99 6.06
N PRO A 342 5.72 11.10 5.70
CA PRO A 342 7.04 11.42 6.21
C PRO A 342 7.07 11.57 7.73
N ALA A 343 8.15 11.11 8.37
CA ALA A 343 8.38 11.40 9.79
C ALA A 343 8.54 12.91 10.04
N ALA A 344 8.20 13.38 11.24
CA ALA A 344 8.32 14.79 11.59
C ALA A 344 9.77 15.31 11.43
N GLY A 345 9.92 16.49 10.85
CA GLY A 345 11.24 17.09 10.58
C GLY A 345 11.96 16.56 9.33
N SER A 346 11.31 15.70 8.54
CA SER A 346 11.83 15.18 7.27
C SER A 346 12.15 16.27 6.24
N ARG A 347 13.23 16.08 5.48
CA ARG A 347 13.53 16.85 4.26
C ARG A 347 13.06 16.09 3.03
N VAL A 348 11.76 16.20 2.74
CA VAL A 348 11.12 15.51 1.61
C VAL A 348 11.65 16.07 0.28
N PRO A 349 11.97 15.22 -0.71
CA PRO A 349 12.39 15.71 -2.03
C PRO A 349 11.27 16.49 -2.72
N ASP A 350 11.64 17.51 -3.51
CA ASP A 350 10.70 18.10 -4.47
C ASP A 350 10.26 17.07 -5.51
N GLY A 351 9.10 17.36 -6.13
CA GLY A 351 8.51 16.49 -7.14
C GLY A 351 9.48 16.26 -8.28
N ARG A 352 9.69 14.98 -8.66
CA ARG A 352 10.69 14.63 -9.67
C ARG A 352 10.32 13.45 -10.54
N LEU A 353 10.76 13.47 -11.80
CA LEU A 353 10.64 12.35 -12.74
C LEU A 353 11.99 11.97 -13.37
N TYR A 354 12.10 10.75 -13.87
CA TYR A 354 13.34 10.20 -14.46
C TYR A 354 14.55 10.26 -13.52
N HIS A 355 14.29 10.20 -12.22
CA HIS A 355 15.29 9.94 -11.19
C HIS A 355 15.59 8.44 -11.14
N SER A 356 16.73 8.05 -10.60
CA SER A 356 17.00 6.66 -10.27
C SER A 356 16.81 6.44 -8.78
N ALA A 357 16.33 5.25 -8.41
CA ALA A 357 16.22 4.85 -7.03
C ALA A 357 16.77 3.44 -6.82
N VAL A 358 17.38 3.20 -5.68
CA VAL A 358 17.96 1.91 -5.31
C VAL A 358 17.73 1.62 -3.83
N LEU A 359 17.53 0.35 -3.50
CA LEU A 359 17.40 -0.12 -2.13
C LEU A 359 18.76 -0.62 -1.63
N VAL A 360 19.19 -0.14 -0.47
CA VAL A 360 20.33 -0.68 0.29
C VAL A 360 19.81 -1.02 1.68
N ASP A 361 19.90 -2.29 2.05
CA ASP A 361 19.26 -2.86 3.25
C ASP A 361 17.77 -2.47 3.33
N SER A 362 17.46 -1.52 4.19
CA SER A 362 16.13 -0.98 4.44
C SER A 362 15.97 0.48 4.01
N SER A 363 16.98 1.06 3.37
CA SER A 363 17.01 2.47 2.97
C SER A 363 16.88 2.59 1.46
N MET A 364 15.91 3.38 1.01
CA MET A 364 15.78 3.79 -0.39
C MET A 364 16.59 5.06 -0.62
N TYR A 365 17.51 5.01 -1.58
CA TYR A 365 18.27 6.15 -2.08
C TYR A 365 17.67 6.61 -3.40
N ILE A 366 17.53 7.93 -3.57
CA ILE A 366 16.98 8.57 -4.76
C ILE A 366 17.98 9.59 -5.25
N PHE A 367 18.39 9.50 -6.51
CA PHE A 367 19.38 10.41 -7.08
C PHE A 367 18.89 11.04 -8.38
N GLY A 368 19.12 12.35 -8.48
CA GLY A 368 18.89 13.16 -9.68
C GLY A 368 17.43 13.22 -10.12
N GLY A 369 17.23 13.21 -11.44
CA GLY A 369 15.95 13.41 -12.11
C GLY A 369 15.67 14.87 -12.44
N ASN A 370 14.52 15.09 -13.07
CA ASN A 370 14.03 16.42 -13.42
C ASN A 370 13.03 16.88 -12.37
N VAL A 371 13.29 18.03 -11.75
CA VAL A 371 12.36 18.65 -10.78
C VAL A 371 11.34 19.52 -11.52
N GLU A 372 11.82 20.26 -12.50
CA GLU A 372 11.02 21.06 -13.43
C GLU A 372 11.52 20.85 -14.87
N LYS A 373 10.87 21.49 -15.85
CA LYS A 373 11.28 21.42 -17.26
C LYS A 373 12.72 21.94 -17.40
N ASN A 374 13.62 21.08 -17.88
CA ASN A 374 15.06 21.35 -18.05
C ASN A 374 15.82 21.68 -16.76
N LEU A 375 15.24 21.40 -15.58
CA LEU A 375 15.94 21.54 -14.31
C LEU A 375 16.35 20.17 -13.77
N PHE A 376 17.59 19.80 -14.05
CA PHE A 376 18.22 18.56 -13.61
C PHE A 376 18.71 18.72 -12.18
N SER A 377 18.38 17.77 -11.32
CA SER A 377 18.84 17.72 -9.94
C SER A 377 20.12 16.89 -9.84
N GLY A 378 21.02 17.32 -8.95
CA GLY A 378 22.18 16.57 -8.49
C GLY A 378 22.01 16.14 -7.04
N ASP A 379 20.77 16.21 -6.52
CA ASP A 379 20.47 15.90 -5.15
C ASP A 379 20.33 14.39 -4.97
N MET A 380 20.84 13.91 -3.85
CA MET A 380 20.57 12.57 -3.37
C MET A 380 19.79 12.63 -2.07
N TYR A 381 18.70 11.87 -2.02
CA TYR A 381 17.87 11.71 -0.84
C TYR A 381 17.91 10.27 -0.35
N ARG A 382 17.75 10.09 0.95
CA ARG A 382 17.59 8.78 1.61
C ARG A 382 16.33 8.79 2.44
N ILE A 383 15.55 7.71 2.34
CA ILE A 383 14.45 7.39 3.26
C ILE A 383 14.64 5.99 3.84
N GLN A 384 14.45 5.86 5.15
CA GLN A 384 14.36 4.57 5.81
C GLN A 384 12.96 3.96 5.61
N LEU A 385 12.89 2.77 5.02
CA LEU A 385 11.66 2.01 4.82
C LEU A 385 11.44 1.02 5.96
N SER A 386 10.20 0.59 6.14
CA SER A 386 9.84 -0.47 7.08
C SER A 386 8.95 -1.50 6.42
N SER A 387 9.09 -2.75 6.83
CA SER A 387 8.21 -3.85 6.46
C SER A 387 7.94 -4.67 7.71
N TYR A 388 6.69 -4.65 8.17
CA TYR A 388 6.25 -5.41 9.34
C TYR A 388 5.38 -6.59 8.90
N PRO A 389 5.32 -7.70 9.67
CA PRO A 389 4.41 -8.81 9.40
C PRO A 389 2.96 -8.33 9.25
N ARG A 390 2.13 -8.96 8.40
CA ARG A 390 0.73 -8.56 8.12
C ARG A 390 -0.07 -8.21 9.38
N CYS A 391 -0.94 -7.20 9.31
CA CYS A 391 -1.90 -6.98 10.40
C CYS A 391 -3.06 -7.97 10.30
N THR A 392 -3.24 -8.83 11.31
CA THR A 392 -4.30 -9.86 11.35
C THR A 392 -5.63 -9.34 11.90
N LEU A 393 -5.84 -8.02 12.01
CA LEU A 393 -7.02 -7.45 12.70
C LEU A 393 -8.33 -7.98 12.13
N GLN A 394 -8.42 -8.02 10.80
CA GLN A 394 -9.60 -8.49 10.09
C GLN A 394 -9.77 -10.01 10.26
N ASP A 395 -8.69 -10.77 10.18
CA ASP A 395 -8.69 -12.23 10.34
C ASP A 395 -9.10 -12.64 11.75
N ASP A 396 -8.57 -11.97 12.78
CA ASP A 396 -8.82 -12.26 14.18
C ASP A 396 -10.27 -11.99 14.58
N PHE A 397 -10.83 -10.86 14.14
CA PHE A 397 -12.24 -10.55 14.35
C PHE A 397 -13.16 -11.45 13.50
N GLY A 398 -12.76 -11.80 12.28
CA GLY A 398 -13.46 -12.79 11.46
C GLY A 398 -13.54 -14.17 12.14
N ARG A 399 -12.40 -14.66 12.68
CA ARG A 399 -12.34 -15.92 13.45
C ARG A 399 -13.23 -15.87 14.69
N LEU A 400 -13.24 -14.75 15.41
CA LEU A 400 -14.12 -14.56 16.57
C LEU A 400 -15.59 -14.73 16.16
N LEU A 401 -16.03 -14.06 15.09
CA LEU A 401 -17.41 -14.17 14.58
C LEU A 401 -17.77 -15.60 14.19
N GLN A 402 -16.87 -16.32 13.52
CA GLN A 402 -17.10 -17.70 13.10
C GLN A 402 -17.20 -18.68 14.29
N SER A 403 -16.42 -18.44 15.34
CA SER A 403 -16.39 -19.30 16.52
C SER A 403 -17.61 -19.16 17.43
N ASN A 404 -18.38 -18.08 17.31
CA ASN A 404 -19.45 -17.66 18.23
C ASN A 404 -19.00 -17.56 19.72
N MET A 405 -17.70 -17.49 19.98
CA MET A 405 -17.15 -17.36 21.33
C MET A 405 -17.46 -15.98 21.90
N LEU A 406 -17.93 -15.91 23.15
CA LEU A 406 -18.23 -14.66 23.88
C LEU A 406 -19.34 -13.79 23.25
N CYS A 407 -20.19 -14.36 22.39
CA CYS A 407 -21.35 -13.65 21.84
C CYS A 407 -22.35 -13.26 22.93
N ASP A 408 -22.77 -12.00 22.92
CA ASP A 408 -23.64 -11.37 23.93
C ASP A 408 -24.97 -10.87 23.34
N VAL A 409 -25.19 -11.05 22.03
CA VAL A 409 -26.43 -10.75 21.33
C VAL A 409 -26.79 -11.84 20.32
N GLU A 410 -28.08 -12.19 20.28
CA GLU A 410 -28.68 -13.17 19.36
C GLU A 410 -29.69 -12.44 18.45
N PHE A 411 -29.45 -12.46 17.14
CA PHE A 411 -30.39 -11.95 16.15
C PHE A 411 -31.30 -13.07 15.64
N LEU A 412 -32.62 -12.84 15.67
CA LEU A 412 -33.62 -13.69 15.05
C LEU A 412 -34.03 -13.05 13.71
N VAL A 413 -33.49 -13.59 12.61
CA VAL A 413 -33.52 -12.97 11.29
C VAL A 413 -34.47 -13.72 10.34
N GLY A 414 -35.25 -12.95 9.58
CA GLY A 414 -36.19 -13.46 8.59
C GLY A 414 -37.47 -14.07 9.18
N PRO A 415 -38.38 -14.56 8.31
CA PRO A 415 -39.65 -15.16 8.74
C PRO A 415 -39.45 -16.43 9.57
N ASP A 416 -38.41 -17.21 9.26
CA ASP A 416 -38.07 -18.46 9.94
C ASP A 416 -37.33 -18.24 11.26
N LYS A 417 -37.06 -16.99 11.65
CA LYS A 417 -36.35 -16.61 12.88
C LYS A 417 -35.01 -17.33 13.02
N GLN A 418 -34.22 -17.37 11.95
CA GLN A 418 -32.89 -17.97 11.98
C GLN A 418 -32.02 -17.25 13.03
N SER A 419 -31.42 -18.02 13.93
CA SER A 419 -30.56 -17.50 14.99
C SER A 419 -29.16 -17.20 14.44
N ILE A 420 -28.70 -15.97 14.66
CA ILE A 420 -27.38 -15.48 14.26
C ILE A 420 -26.75 -14.76 15.45
N MET A 421 -25.65 -15.29 15.95
CA MET A 421 -24.92 -14.76 17.10
C MET A 421 -23.98 -13.62 16.69
N ALA A 422 -23.81 -12.64 17.57
CA ALA A 422 -22.88 -11.54 17.39
C ALA A 422 -22.45 -10.92 18.74
N HIS A 423 -21.65 -9.87 18.66
CA HIS A 423 -21.09 -9.13 19.79
C HIS A 423 -21.53 -7.66 19.73
N GLN A 424 -22.04 -7.12 20.84
CA GLN A 424 -22.54 -5.75 20.94
C GLN A 424 -21.44 -4.73 20.66
N CYS A 425 -20.19 -4.98 21.09
CA CYS A 425 -19.08 -4.05 20.90
C CYS A 425 -18.77 -3.75 19.42
N PHE A 426 -18.73 -4.75 18.56
CA PHE A 426 -18.49 -4.56 17.11
C PHE A 426 -19.67 -3.85 16.44
N LEU A 427 -20.89 -4.15 16.86
CA LEU A 427 -22.10 -3.51 16.32
C LEU A 427 -22.19 -2.04 16.74
N ALA A 428 -21.86 -1.74 18.00
CA ALA A 428 -21.79 -0.39 18.55
C ALA A 428 -20.75 0.46 17.82
N ALA A 429 -19.61 -0.13 17.46
CA ALA A 429 -18.56 0.56 16.72
C ALA A 429 -18.95 0.87 15.26
N ARG A 430 -19.83 0.08 14.64
CA ARG A 430 -19.95 0.02 13.16
C ARG A 430 -21.35 0.27 12.62
N SER A 431 -22.40 0.26 13.44
CA SER A 431 -23.77 0.53 13.00
C SER A 431 -24.62 1.22 14.07
N CYS A 432 -24.94 2.49 13.81
CA CYS A 432 -25.87 3.27 14.64
C CYS A 432 -27.29 2.66 14.65
N PHE A 433 -27.72 2.03 13.56
CA PHE A 433 -29.02 1.38 13.49
C PHE A 433 -29.08 0.13 14.38
N LEU A 434 -28.10 -0.78 14.23
CA LEU A 434 -28.09 -2.03 14.99
C LEU A 434 -27.94 -1.77 16.49
N ILE A 435 -27.17 -0.74 16.87
CA ILE A 435 -27.04 -0.38 18.28
C ILE A 435 -28.31 0.22 18.86
N ASN A 436 -29.09 0.98 18.10
CA ASN A 436 -30.40 1.46 18.54
C ASN A 436 -31.39 0.30 18.73
N ARG A 437 -31.36 -0.72 17.85
CA ARG A 437 -32.16 -1.94 18.02
C ARG A 437 -31.77 -2.73 19.28
N ILE A 438 -30.48 -2.80 19.60
CA ILE A 438 -29.99 -3.40 20.85
C ILE A 438 -30.53 -2.63 22.06
N ARG A 439 -30.50 -1.29 22.02
CA ARG A 439 -31.03 -0.43 23.10
C ARG A 439 -32.54 -0.65 23.31
N GLU A 440 -33.31 -0.71 22.22
CA GLU A 440 -34.76 -1.03 22.26
C GLU A 440 -35.01 -2.41 22.87
N ALA A 441 -34.27 -3.43 22.44
CA ALA A 441 -34.40 -4.79 22.99
C ALA A 441 -34.06 -4.85 24.48
N ARG A 442 -33.03 -4.10 24.92
CA ARG A 442 -32.65 -4.01 26.33
C ARG A 442 -33.74 -3.35 27.17
N GLN A 443 -34.36 -2.28 26.67
CA GLN A 443 -35.49 -1.62 27.35
C GLN A 443 -36.70 -2.55 27.46
N ALA A 444 -37.04 -3.28 26.39
CA ALA A 444 -38.12 -4.25 26.39
C ALA A 444 -37.85 -5.41 27.37
N ALA A 445 -36.61 -5.90 27.42
CA ALA A 445 -36.19 -6.93 28.38
C ALA A 445 -36.28 -6.43 29.83
N ALA A 446 -35.86 -5.19 30.10
CA ALA A 446 -35.97 -4.59 31.44
C ALA A 446 -37.43 -4.43 31.89
N GLN A 447 -38.33 -4.07 30.98
CA GLN A 447 -39.77 -4.00 31.27
C GLN A 447 -40.37 -5.38 31.56
N GLN A 448 -39.90 -6.44 30.90
CA GLN A 448 -40.34 -7.82 31.13
C GLN A 448 -39.74 -8.41 32.42
N ALA A 449 -38.52 -8.02 32.80
CA ALA A 449 -37.84 -8.45 34.01
C ALA A 449 -38.41 -7.82 35.30
N ALA A 450 -39.19 -6.72 35.20
CA ALA A 450 -39.86 -6.09 36.34
C ALA A 450 -40.91 -6.97 37.05
N GLY A 451 -41.09 -8.24 36.63
CA GLY A 451 -41.93 -9.23 37.30
C GLY A 451 -41.46 -10.70 37.20
N GLN A 452 -40.26 -10.99 36.69
CA GLN A 452 -39.72 -12.36 36.54
C GLN A 452 -38.20 -12.41 36.78
N GLN A 453 -37.66 -13.59 37.14
CA GLN A 453 -36.21 -13.79 37.29
C GLN A 453 -35.45 -13.43 36.01
N PRO A 454 -34.23 -12.85 36.10
CA PRO A 454 -33.44 -12.46 34.94
C PRO A 454 -33.20 -13.67 34.02
N GLN A 455 -33.58 -13.53 32.73
CA GLN A 455 -33.30 -14.57 31.75
C GLN A 455 -31.78 -14.71 31.55
N SER A 456 -31.25 -15.90 31.86
CA SER A 456 -29.86 -16.25 31.58
C SER A 456 -29.69 -16.52 30.09
N GLY A 457 -29.05 -15.61 29.35
CA GLY A 457 -28.74 -15.78 27.93
C GLY A 457 -28.37 -14.47 27.22
N PRO A 458 -27.94 -14.54 25.95
CA PRO A 458 -27.64 -13.36 25.14
C PRO A 458 -28.90 -12.53 24.88
N LEU A 459 -28.73 -11.21 24.70
CA LEU A 459 -29.85 -10.32 24.40
C LEU A 459 -30.44 -10.65 23.02
N ARG A 460 -31.76 -10.87 22.95
CA ARG A 460 -32.44 -11.24 21.70
C ARG A 460 -32.97 -10.03 20.94
N VAL A 461 -32.60 -9.89 19.68
CA VAL A 461 -33.05 -8.83 18.76
C VAL A 461 -33.76 -9.45 17.55
N ARG A 462 -34.92 -8.93 17.16
CA ARG A 462 -35.72 -9.47 16.03
C ARG A 462 -35.61 -8.59 14.79
N LEU A 463 -35.30 -9.21 13.65
CA LEU A 463 -35.22 -8.59 12.33
C LEU A 463 -36.04 -9.40 11.30
N PRO A 464 -37.37 -9.33 11.36
CA PRO A 464 -38.25 -10.23 10.58
C PRO A 464 -38.23 -9.96 9.06
N GLU A 465 -37.94 -8.74 8.64
CA GLU A 465 -37.95 -8.31 7.23
C GLU A 465 -36.57 -8.45 6.54
N THR A 466 -35.59 -9.01 7.23
CA THR A 466 -34.20 -9.08 6.76
C THR A 466 -33.89 -10.48 6.24
N ASP A 467 -33.25 -10.57 5.08
CA ASP A 467 -32.73 -11.83 4.55
C ASP A 467 -31.54 -12.34 5.39
N PRO A 468 -31.56 -13.60 5.88
CA PRO A 468 -30.47 -14.14 6.71
C PRO A 468 -29.11 -14.19 6.01
N THR A 469 -29.06 -14.46 4.71
CA THR A 469 -27.81 -14.57 3.94
C THR A 469 -27.18 -13.19 3.77
N ALA A 470 -27.99 -12.20 3.38
CA ALA A 470 -27.55 -10.82 3.27
C ALA A 470 -27.09 -10.27 4.63
N PHE A 471 -27.78 -10.61 5.72
CA PHE A 471 -27.37 -10.20 7.07
C PHE A 471 -26.03 -10.80 7.50
N ARG A 472 -25.75 -12.08 7.16
CA ARG A 472 -24.43 -12.69 7.41
C ARG A 472 -23.31 -11.97 6.68
N LEU A 473 -23.54 -11.53 5.44
CA LEU A 473 -22.58 -10.72 4.68
C LEU A 473 -22.32 -9.35 5.34
N ILE A 474 -23.37 -8.71 5.85
CA ILE A 474 -23.25 -7.45 6.59
C ILE A 474 -22.45 -7.66 7.88
N LEU A 475 -22.73 -8.72 8.64
CA LEU A 475 -21.95 -9.03 9.83
C LEU A 475 -20.49 -9.32 9.49
N SER A 476 -20.22 -10.09 8.43
CA SER A 476 -18.85 -10.30 7.97
C SER A 476 -18.14 -8.96 7.69
N PHE A 477 -18.80 -8.02 7.01
CA PHE A 477 -18.29 -6.69 6.76
C PHE A 477 -18.09 -5.85 8.04
N VAL A 478 -18.98 -5.98 9.04
CA VAL A 478 -18.84 -5.30 10.33
C VAL A 478 -17.53 -5.68 11.01
N TYR A 479 -17.13 -6.96 10.97
CA TYR A 479 -15.95 -7.49 11.66
C TYR A 479 -14.67 -7.40 10.85
N THR A 480 -14.74 -7.64 9.54
CA THR A 480 -13.56 -7.84 8.70
C THR A 480 -13.30 -6.68 7.77
N ASP A 481 -14.28 -5.78 7.60
CA ASP A 481 -14.23 -4.71 6.60
C ASP A 481 -14.18 -5.20 5.15
N GLN A 482 -14.39 -6.50 4.95
CA GLN A 482 -14.40 -7.17 3.67
C GLN A 482 -15.80 -7.71 3.41
N LEU A 483 -16.17 -7.74 2.13
CA LEU A 483 -17.38 -8.40 1.67
C LEU A 483 -16.93 -9.56 0.79
N GLN A 484 -17.40 -10.77 1.02
CA GLN A 484 -17.05 -11.93 0.19
C GLN A 484 -18.34 -12.67 -0.13
N PRO A 485 -19.01 -12.31 -1.24
CA PRO A 485 -20.30 -12.91 -1.58
C PRO A 485 -20.16 -14.32 -2.15
N VAL A 486 -19.00 -14.69 -2.70
CA VAL A 486 -18.68 -16.01 -3.26
C VAL A 486 -17.19 -16.33 -3.08
N GLU A 487 -16.85 -17.62 -3.03
CA GLU A 487 -15.45 -18.09 -2.91
C GLU A 487 -14.72 -18.08 -4.26
N ASN A 488 -15.43 -18.25 -5.38
CA ASN A 488 -14.85 -18.31 -6.72
C ASN A 488 -15.11 -17.03 -7.54
N ALA A 489 -14.08 -16.55 -8.24
CA ALA A 489 -14.17 -15.36 -9.07
C ALA A 489 -15.13 -15.52 -10.27
N GLU A 490 -15.30 -16.73 -10.79
CA GLU A 490 -16.22 -17.03 -11.90
C GLU A 490 -17.70 -16.84 -11.48
N ASP A 491 -18.01 -17.03 -10.20
CA ASP A 491 -19.36 -16.90 -9.64
C ASP A 491 -19.73 -15.44 -9.28
N MET A 492 -18.78 -14.50 -9.33
CA MET A 492 -19.04 -13.09 -9.00
C MET A 492 -19.98 -12.41 -10.00
N GLN A 493 -20.02 -12.90 -11.25
CA GLN A 493 -20.89 -12.38 -12.31
C GLN A 493 -22.23 -13.13 -12.40
N ASN A 494 -22.45 -14.13 -11.53
CA ASN A 494 -23.70 -14.89 -11.48
C ASN A 494 -24.85 -13.99 -11.01
N THR A 495 -25.99 -14.07 -11.69
CA THR A 495 -27.20 -13.31 -11.40
C THR A 495 -27.66 -13.48 -9.94
N ALA A 496 -27.52 -14.68 -9.37
CA ALA A 496 -27.87 -14.94 -7.96
C ALA A 496 -27.03 -14.10 -6.99
N THR A 497 -25.72 -14.02 -7.22
CA THR A 497 -24.78 -13.21 -6.44
C THR A 497 -25.11 -11.73 -6.55
N ILE A 498 -25.44 -11.25 -7.76
CA ILE A 498 -25.82 -9.85 -8.00
C ILE A 498 -27.09 -9.49 -7.22
N LEU A 499 -28.11 -10.36 -7.21
CA LEU A 499 -29.35 -10.13 -6.45
C LEU A 499 -29.13 -10.10 -4.94
N LEU A 500 -28.29 -11.00 -4.42
CA LEU A 500 -27.89 -10.99 -3.01
C LEU A 500 -27.18 -9.67 -2.66
N MET A 501 -26.29 -9.19 -3.52
CA MET A 501 -25.60 -7.93 -3.34
C MET A 501 -26.54 -6.71 -3.41
N MET A 502 -27.60 -6.77 -4.23
CA MET A 502 -28.66 -5.74 -4.22
C MET A 502 -29.44 -5.72 -2.90
N GLN A 503 -29.71 -6.88 -2.29
CA GLN A 503 -30.31 -6.97 -0.95
C GLN A 503 -29.37 -6.39 0.12
N VAL A 504 -28.07 -6.72 0.06
CA VAL A 504 -27.05 -6.13 0.95
C VAL A 504 -27.02 -4.60 0.81
N TYR A 505 -27.11 -4.06 -0.41
CA TYR A 505 -27.21 -2.62 -0.64
C TYR A 505 -28.42 -1.98 0.04
N GLN A 506 -29.59 -2.62 -0.04
CA GLN A 506 -30.81 -2.13 0.61
C GLN A 506 -30.70 -2.12 2.13
N LEU A 507 -30.20 -3.21 2.71
CA LEU A 507 -29.95 -3.30 4.14
C LEU A 507 -28.88 -2.29 4.58
N ALA A 508 -27.85 -2.04 3.76
CA ALA A 508 -26.85 -1.01 4.04
C ALA A 508 -27.45 0.40 4.06
N LEU A 509 -28.46 0.69 3.23
CA LEU A 509 -29.25 1.93 3.32
C LEU A 509 -30.07 1.99 4.60
N GLN A 510 -30.78 0.90 4.93
CA GLN A 510 -31.60 0.82 6.13
C GLN A 510 -30.76 0.96 7.42
N PHE A 511 -29.60 0.32 7.45
CA PHE A 511 -28.70 0.31 8.61
C PHE A 511 -27.80 1.55 8.68
N GLN A 512 -27.96 2.49 7.74
CA GLN A 512 -27.19 3.73 7.62
C GLN A 512 -25.67 3.49 7.51
N MET A 513 -25.28 2.42 6.81
CA MET A 513 -23.88 2.04 6.61
C MET A 513 -23.36 2.58 5.27
N SER A 514 -23.05 3.88 5.22
CA SER A 514 -22.61 4.58 3.99
C SER A 514 -21.42 3.92 3.30
N ARG A 515 -20.48 3.38 4.08
CA ARG A 515 -19.30 2.71 3.52
C ARG A 515 -19.65 1.40 2.82
N LEU A 516 -20.48 0.57 3.45
CA LEU A 516 -20.96 -0.66 2.83
C LEU A 516 -21.77 -0.35 1.56
N GLN A 517 -22.57 0.72 1.56
CA GLN A 517 -23.28 1.16 0.36
C GLN A 517 -22.32 1.46 -0.79
N HIS A 518 -21.22 2.18 -0.53
CA HIS A 518 -20.23 2.51 -1.55
C HIS A 518 -19.55 1.26 -2.10
N VAL A 519 -19.10 0.37 -1.21
CA VAL A 519 -18.45 -0.91 -1.54
C VAL A 519 -19.35 -1.77 -2.43
N VAL A 520 -20.61 -1.94 -2.04
CA VAL A 520 -21.59 -2.73 -2.81
C VAL A 520 -21.90 -2.04 -4.15
N THR A 521 -21.95 -0.71 -4.18
CA THR A 521 -22.16 0.05 -5.44
C THR A 521 -21.04 -0.24 -6.43
N GLN A 522 -19.78 -0.13 -6.01
CA GLN A 522 -18.63 -0.40 -6.87
C GLN A 522 -18.63 -1.86 -7.37
N TYR A 523 -18.99 -2.81 -6.51
CA TYR A 523 -19.16 -4.21 -6.91
C TYR A 523 -20.20 -4.34 -8.03
N LEU A 524 -21.40 -3.79 -7.84
CA LEU A 524 -22.49 -3.86 -8.81
C LEU A 524 -22.10 -3.16 -10.14
N GLU A 525 -21.40 -2.03 -10.09
CA GLU A 525 -20.90 -1.34 -11.29
C GLU A 525 -19.89 -2.18 -12.08
N SER A 526 -19.08 -3.00 -11.40
CA SER A 526 -18.07 -3.86 -12.03
C SER A 526 -18.67 -5.14 -12.62
N CYS A 527 -19.71 -5.71 -12.00
CA CYS A 527 -20.27 -7.02 -12.36
C CYS A 527 -21.43 -6.94 -13.37
N ILE A 528 -22.18 -5.83 -13.41
CA ILE A 528 -23.31 -5.68 -14.34
C ILE A 528 -22.79 -5.40 -15.76
N ASN A 529 -23.17 -6.27 -16.69
CA ASN A 529 -22.77 -6.25 -18.09
C ASN A 529 -23.97 -6.52 -19.02
N ASP A 530 -23.71 -6.45 -20.33
CA ASP A 530 -24.69 -6.64 -21.41
C ASP A 530 -25.39 -8.01 -21.36
N ARG A 531 -24.76 -9.02 -20.76
CA ARG A 531 -25.30 -10.39 -20.67
C ARG A 531 -26.23 -10.60 -19.49
N ASN A 532 -26.03 -9.88 -18.37
CA ASN A 532 -26.78 -10.10 -17.13
C ASN A 532 -27.72 -8.95 -16.74
N VAL A 533 -27.64 -7.78 -17.39
CA VAL A 533 -28.42 -6.58 -17.01
C VAL A 533 -29.94 -6.77 -17.09
N VAL A 534 -30.44 -7.48 -18.11
CA VAL A 534 -31.89 -7.69 -18.31
C VAL A 534 -32.45 -8.62 -17.24
N VAL A 535 -31.81 -9.78 -17.04
CA VAL A 535 -32.21 -10.77 -16.03
C VAL A 535 -32.10 -10.19 -14.61
N THR A 536 -31.08 -9.39 -14.35
CA THR A 536 -30.91 -8.68 -13.07
C THR A 536 -32.05 -7.69 -12.83
N TYR A 537 -32.46 -6.94 -13.86
CA TYR A 537 -33.55 -5.98 -13.77
C TYR A 537 -34.91 -6.65 -13.56
N GLU A 538 -35.22 -7.70 -14.32
CA GLU A 538 -36.47 -8.46 -14.20
C GLU A 538 -36.62 -9.04 -12.79
N ARG A 539 -35.58 -9.71 -12.29
CA ARG A 539 -35.57 -10.28 -10.93
C ARG A 539 -35.63 -9.22 -9.83
N ALA A 540 -34.98 -8.07 -10.00
CA ALA A 540 -35.08 -6.96 -9.05
C ALA A 540 -36.50 -6.35 -9.02
N SER A 541 -37.18 -6.35 -10.16
CA SER A 541 -38.58 -5.92 -10.30
C SER A 541 -39.54 -6.89 -9.59
N GLU A 542 -39.37 -8.20 -9.80
CA GLU A 542 -40.16 -9.26 -9.14
C GLU A 542 -40.02 -9.24 -7.62
N LEU A 543 -38.84 -8.91 -7.10
CA LEU A 543 -38.58 -8.77 -5.67
C LEU A 543 -39.09 -7.43 -5.07
N GLY A 544 -39.84 -6.64 -5.85
CA GLY A 544 -40.36 -5.33 -5.42
C GLY A 544 -39.27 -4.27 -5.18
N GLN A 545 -38.04 -4.52 -5.63
CA GLN A 545 -36.88 -3.64 -5.41
C GLN A 545 -36.83 -2.48 -6.40
N VAL A 546 -37.64 -2.53 -7.47
CA VAL A 546 -37.84 -1.49 -8.48
C VAL A 546 -39.36 -1.34 -8.72
N PRO A 547 -39.94 -0.13 -8.72
CA PRO A 547 -41.38 0.04 -8.96
C PRO A 547 -41.74 -0.30 -10.41
N VAL A 548 -42.64 -1.26 -10.60
CA VAL A 548 -43.19 -1.72 -11.90
C VAL A 548 -44.06 -0.67 -12.59
N LYS A 549 -44.55 0.35 -11.87
CA LYS A 549 -45.54 1.31 -12.38
C LYS A 549 -44.93 2.67 -12.67
N ASP A 550 -44.12 2.77 -13.72
CA ASP A 550 -44.03 3.99 -14.51
C ASP A 550 -44.53 3.64 -15.92
N ARG A 551 -45.59 4.31 -16.37
CA ARG A 551 -46.27 4.17 -17.67
C ARG A 551 -45.36 4.34 -18.91
N GLU A 552 -44.07 4.56 -18.73
CA GLU A 552 -43.07 4.59 -19.79
C GLU A 552 -42.56 3.18 -20.18
N PHE A 553 -42.91 2.14 -19.40
CA PHE A 553 -42.36 0.79 -19.60
C PHE A 553 -43.33 -0.25 -20.21
N GLU A 554 -44.60 0.08 -20.46
CA GLU A 554 -45.56 -0.85 -21.11
C GLU A 554 -45.47 -0.84 -22.65
N GLU A 555 -44.67 0.05 -23.26
CA GLU A 555 -44.37 0.07 -24.71
C GLU A 555 -42.98 -0.53 -25.04
N LEU A 556 -42.44 -1.42 -24.19
CA LEU A 556 -41.03 -1.80 -24.22
C LEU A 556 -40.58 -2.81 -25.29
N ASP A 557 -41.34 -3.01 -26.37
CA ASP A 557 -41.00 -4.01 -27.36
C ASP A 557 -40.72 -3.39 -28.73
N LYS A 558 -39.42 -3.30 -29.07
CA LYS A 558 -38.80 -2.89 -30.37
C LYS A 558 -38.52 -1.39 -30.69
N PRO A 559 -39.09 -0.32 -30.08
CA PRO A 559 -38.81 1.04 -30.53
C PRO A 559 -37.55 1.67 -29.90
N LEU A 560 -36.97 1.13 -28.82
CA LEU A 560 -35.80 1.75 -28.16
C LEU A 560 -34.52 1.66 -29.00
N ILE A 561 -34.39 0.65 -29.85
CA ILE A 561 -33.31 0.56 -30.85
C ILE A 561 -33.51 1.62 -31.94
N LEU A 562 -34.75 1.84 -32.41
CA LEU A 562 -35.08 2.82 -33.44
C LEU A 562 -35.07 4.27 -32.94
N GLU A 563 -35.46 4.53 -31.70
CA GLU A 563 -35.46 5.86 -31.09
C GLU A 563 -34.02 6.28 -30.70
N VAL A 564 -33.15 5.33 -30.31
CA VAL A 564 -31.71 5.57 -30.13
C VAL A 564 -31.03 5.87 -31.47
N VAL A 565 -31.42 5.19 -32.56
CA VAL A 565 -30.95 5.52 -33.93
C VAL A 565 -31.49 6.88 -34.40
N ARG A 566 -32.76 7.22 -34.16
CA ARG A 566 -33.33 8.54 -34.51
C ARG A 566 -32.81 9.71 -33.65
N ARG A 567 -32.38 9.44 -32.41
CA ARG A 567 -31.72 10.46 -31.55
C ARG A 567 -30.24 10.63 -31.90
N ARG A 568 -29.60 9.61 -32.49
CA ARG A 568 -28.24 9.68 -33.07
C ARG A 568 -28.19 10.64 -34.27
N GLU A 569 -29.20 10.65 -35.12
CA GLU A 569 -29.26 11.52 -36.30
C GLU A 569 -29.58 13.00 -35.96
N ARG A 570 -30.34 13.25 -34.89
CA ARG A 570 -30.65 14.62 -34.42
C ARG A 570 -29.47 15.31 -33.72
N PHE A 571 -28.60 14.56 -33.03
CA PHE A 571 -27.41 15.13 -32.38
C PHE A 571 -26.21 15.30 -33.32
N ALA A 572 -26.22 14.67 -34.50
CA ALA A 572 -25.23 14.91 -35.55
C ALA A 572 -25.48 16.23 -36.33
N ALA A 573 -26.64 16.87 -36.12
CA ALA A 573 -27.06 18.06 -36.86
C ALA A 573 -27.37 19.24 -35.93
N SER A 574 -26.39 19.70 -35.13
CA SER A 574 -26.43 21.07 -34.59
C SER A 574 -25.04 21.52 -34.14
N PRO A 575 -24.42 22.53 -34.78
CA PRO A 575 -23.21 23.16 -34.27
C PRO A 575 -23.55 24.28 -33.28
N SER A 576 -22.65 24.49 -32.31
CA SER A 576 -22.56 25.61 -31.35
C SER A 576 -23.45 25.56 -30.08
N GLY A 577 -22.79 25.47 -28.91
CA GLY A 577 -23.43 25.61 -27.59
C GLY A 577 -22.80 24.84 -26.42
N ALA A 578 -21.48 24.67 -26.34
CA ALA A 578 -20.81 23.87 -25.30
C ALA A 578 -19.90 24.72 -24.40
N VAL A 579 -20.47 25.42 -23.41
CA VAL A 579 -19.68 25.99 -22.28
C VAL A 579 -20.40 25.87 -20.92
N SER A 580 -21.73 25.77 -20.85
CA SER A 580 -22.43 25.75 -19.54
C SER A 580 -22.65 24.35 -18.93
N ALA A 581 -22.73 23.28 -19.74
CA ALA A 581 -22.98 21.92 -19.24
C ALA A 581 -21.76 21.23 -18.61
N ALA A 582 -20.55 21.62 -19.01
CA ALA A 582 -19.30 21.06 -18.48
C ALA A 582 -19.03 21.50 -17.02
N ASN A 583 -19.48 22.70 -16.63
CA ASN A 583 -19.31 23.24 -15.28
C ASN A 583 -20.20 22.54 -14.24
N SER A 584 -21.36 22.02 -14.65
CA SER A 584 -22.28 21.29 -13.78
C SER A 584 -21.80 19.86 -13.48
N ALA A 585 -21.19 19.20 -14.46
CA ALA A 585 -20.60 17.87 -14.28
C ALA A 585 -19.35 17.92 -13.39
N ASN A 586 -18.49 18.93 -13.55
CA ASN A 586 -17.29 19.09 -12.72
C ASN A 586 -17.63 19.44 -11.26
N ARG A 587 -18.66 20.24 -10.99
CA ARG A 587 -19.11 20.52 -9.61
C ARG A 587 -19.64 19.30 -8.87
N ILE A 588 -20.27 18.36 -9.57
CA ILE A 588 -20.76 17.09 -9.01
C ILE A 588 -19.60 16.13 -8.75
N ILE A 589 -18.58 16.11 -9.62
CA ILE A 589 -17.36 15.32 -9.46
C ILE A 589 -16.52 15.83 -8.27
N ASP A 590 -16.42 17.15 -8.08
CA ASP A 590 -15.69 17.75 -6.95
C ASP A 590 -16.43 17.66 -5.61
N ALA A 591 -17.77 17.53 -5.63
CA ALA A 591 -18.55 17.18 -4.44
C ALA A 591 -18.34 15.70 -4.08
N HIS A 592 -18.31 14.81 -5.06
CA HIS A 592 -18.07 13.38 -4.85
C HIS A 592 -16.63 13.07 -4.38
N LYS A 593 -15.62 13.81 -4.87
CA LYS A 593 -14.24 13.71 -4.36
C LYS A 593 -14.12 14.19 -2.91
N ARG A 594 -14.87 15.23 -2.51
CA ARG A 594 -14.95 15.68 -1.11
C ARG A 594 -15.68 14.69 -0.21
N ASP A 595 -16.76 14.08 -0.70
CA ASP A 595 -17.46 12.99 -0.02
C ASP A 595 -16.55 11.77 0.19
N ILE A 596 -15.73 11.40 -0.81
CA ILE A 596 -14.78 10.28 -0.71
C ILE A 596 -13.68 10.58 0.33
N LEU A 597 -13.25 11.83 0.50
CA LEU A 597 -12.27 12.23 1.51
C LEU A 597 -12.87 12.24 2.94
N GLU A 598 -14.15 12.60 3.08
CA GLU A 598 -14.85 12.62 4.38
C GLU A 598 -15.35 11.23 4.84
N HIS A 599 -15.55 10.27 3.93
CA HIS A 599 -16.14 8.94 4.22
C HIS A 599 -15.14 7.76 4.31
N THR A 600 -13.85 8.01 4.50
CA THR A 600 -12.79 6.98 4.70
C THR A 600 -12.77 6.38 6.12
N ASN A 601 -13.88 5.80 6.58
CA ASN A 601 -13.96 5.18 7.91
C ASN A 601 -13.60 3.69 7.88
N SER A 602 -12.29 3.36 7.98
CA SER A 602 -11.76 1.98 8.09
C SER A 602 -12.25 1.26 9.35
N LEU A 603 -12.29 -0.08 9.37
CA LEU A 603 -12.52 -0.85 10.61
C LEU A 603 -11.59 -0.38 11.74
N LYS A 604 -10.32 -0.14 11.41
CA LYS A 604 -9.32 0.46 12.30
C LYS A 604 -9.79 1.81 12.85
N LYS A 605 -10.27 2.72 12.01
CA LYS A 605 -10.71 4.05 12.43
C LYS A 605 -11.98 3.99 13.29
N ASP A 606 -12.96 3.19 12.90
CA ASP A 606 -14.21 3.02 13.65
C ASP A 606 -13.95 2.41 15.04
N MET A 607 -13.09 1.39 15.12
CA MET A 607 -12.70 0.80 16.41
C MET A 607 -11.89 1.78 17.28
N ALA A 608 -11.07 2.65 16.67
CA ALA A 608 -10.36 3.70 17.40
C ALA A 608 -11.32 4.75 17.97
N ILE A 609 -12.32 5.18 17.18
CA ILE A 609 -13.36 6.12 17.62
C ILE A 609 -14.18 5.46 18.74
N PHE A 610 -14.60 4.21 18.55
CA PHE A 610 -15.36 3.42 19.53
C PHE A 610 -14.64 3.37 20.88
N LEU A 611 -13.36 3.01 20.90
CA LEU A 611 -12.55 2.95 22.13
C LEU A 611 -12.51 4.29 22.88
N SER A 612 -12.54 5.42 22.15
CA SER A 612 -12.47 6.77 22.73
C SER A 612 -13.82 7.42 23.06
N THR A 613 -14.94 6.84 22.63
CA THR A 613 -16.27 7.49 22.71
C THR A 613 -17.31 6.60 23.41
N VAL A 614 -18.06 5.80 22.66
CA VAL A 614 -19.19 4.99 23.15
C VAL A 614 -18.76 3.63 23.72
N GLY A 615 -17.50 3.23 23.53
CA GLY A 615 -16.98 1.94 23.99
C GLY A 615 -17.22 1.66 25.48
N PRO A 616 -16.93 2.59 26.41
CA PRO A 616 -17.17 2.37 27.84
C PRO A 616 -18.61 1.98 28.20
N ASP A 617 -19.62 2.38 27.43
CA ASP A 617 -21.04 2.05 27.69
C ASP A 617 -21.37 0.57 27.43
N TYR A 618 -20.50 -0.13 26.70
CA TYR A 618 -20.67 -1.53 26.32
C TYR A 618 -19.57 -2.43 26.89
N SER A 619 -18.76 -1.93 27.84
CA SER A 619 -17.72 -2.73 28.48
C SER A 619 -18.29 -3.82 29.37
N ASP A 620 -17.75 -5.02 29.26
CA ASP A 620 -18.13 -6.24 30.00
C ASP A 620 -16.99 -6.77 30.88
N VAL A 621 -15.87 -6.03 30.96
CA VAL A 621 -14.74 -6.33 31.85
C VAL A 621 -14.02 -5.05 32.26
N THR A 622 -13.56 -5.01 33.51
CA THR A 622 -12.70 -3.94 34.04
C THR A 622 -11.29 -4.45 34.23
N LEU A 623 -10.31 -3.81 33.59
CA LEU A 623 -8.89 -4.08 33.74
C LEU A 623 -8.34 -3.20 34.87
N LEU A 624 -7.76 -3.80 35.90
CA LEU A 624 -7.14 -3.11 37.02
C LEU A 624 -5.63 -3.01 36.80
N LEU A 625 -5.12 -1.81 36.58
CA LEU A 625 -3.70 -1.50 36.38
C LEU A 625 -3.17 -0.68 37.57
N GLY A 626 -2.67 -1.37 38.60
CA GLY A 626 -2.38 -0.74 39.89
C GLY A 626 -3.66 -0.13 40.48
N GLU A 627 -3.68 1.18 40.69
CA GLU A 627 -4.87 1.90 41.17
C GLU A 627 -5.86 2.30 40.06
N HIS A 628 -5.50 2.12 38.79
CA HIS A 628 -6.31 2.58 37.67
C HIS A 628 -7.30 1.50 37.21
N ARG A 629 -8.58 1.88 37.09
CA ARG A 629 -9.62 1.03 36.50
C ARG A 629 -9.85 1.42 35.05
N ILE A 630 -9.78 0.45 34.14
CA ILE A 630 -9.90 0.67 32.70
C ILE A 630 -10.98 -0.25 32.15
N SER A 631 -12.04 0.33 31.59
CA SER A 631 -13.12 -0.42 30.92
C SER A 631 -12.62 -1.05 29.62
N ALA A 632 -12.97 -2.31 29.37
CA ALA A 632 -12.62 -3.04 28.16
C ALA A 632 -13.70 -4.06 27.75
N HIS A 633 -13.45 -4.77 26.64
CA HIS A 633 -14.38 -5.70 26.03
C HIS A 633 -13.73 -7.08 25.90
N ARG A 634 -14.31 -8.12 26.53
CA ARG A 634 -13.75 -9.49 26.53
C ARG A 634 -13.58 -10.03 25.13
N ALA A 635 -14.57 -9.82 24.28
CA ALA A 635 -14.57 -10.25 22.89
C ALA A 635 -13.36 -9.70 22.11
N VAL A 636 -13.09 -8.39 22.22
CA VAL A 636 -11.96 -7.74 21.52
C VAL A 636 -10.62 -8.19 22.07
N LEU A 637 -10.50 -8.30 23.41
CA LEU A 637 -9.28 -8.78 24.07
C LEU A 637 -8.97 -10.24 23.69
N ALA A 638 -9.95 -11.14 23.79
CA ALA A 638 -9.79 -12.56 23.48
C ALA A 638 -9.45 -12.80 22.00
N ALA A 639 -10.06 -12.05 21.08
CA ALA A 639 -9.79 -12.22 19.65
C ALA A 639 -8.32 -11.96 19.27
N ARG A 640 -7.65 -11.07 20.00
CA ARG A 640 -6.33 -10.53 19.62
C ARG A 640 -5.20 -10.99 20.53
N CYS A 641 -5.53 -11.58 21.67
CA CYS A 641 -4.60 -11.94 22.73
C CYS A 641 -4.95 -13.29 23.36
N GLY A 642 -4.07 -14.28 23.15
CA GLY A 642 -4.27 -15.65 23.63
C GLY A 642 -4.29 -15.77 25.15
N TYR A 643 -3.61 -14.87 25.87
CA TYR A 643 -3.71 -14.80 27.34
C TYR A 643 -5.16 -14.51 27.80
N PHE A 644 -5.78 -13.46 27.23
CA PHE A 644 -7.15 -13.10 27.58
C PHE A 644 -8.16 -14.15 27.10
N GLU A 645 -7.92 -14.76 25.93
CA GLU A 645 -8.73 -15.88 25.45
C GLU A 645 -8.74 -17.05 26.46
N ALA A 646 -7.55 -17.49 26.88
CA ALA A 646 -7.41 -18.57 27.86
C ALA A 646 -8.01 -18.20 29.22
N LEU A 647 -7.81 -16.96 29.67
CA LEU A 647 -8.36 -16.43 30.91
C LEU A 647 -9.89 -16.48 30.91
N PHE A 648 -10.55 -15.88 29.91
CA PHE A 648 -12.02 -15.83 29.89
C PHE A 648 -12.67 -17.19 29.63
N ARG A 649 -11.96 -18.11 28.96
CA ARG A 649 -12.46 -19.46 28.70
C ARG A 649 -12.34 -20.38 29.91
N SER A 650 -11.24 -20.27 30.67
CA SER A 650 -10.89 -21.27 31.70
C SER A 650 -11.11 -20.75 33.12
N PHE A 651 -11.00 -19.43 33.32
CA PHE A 651 -11.01 -18.80 34.65
C PHE A 651 -11.80 -17.47 34.60
N PRO A 652 -13.14 -17.53 34.59
CA PRO A 652 -13.95 -16.32 34.55
C PRO A 652 -13.61 -15.40 35.74
N PRO A 653 -13.32 -14.12 35.48
CA PRO A 653 -12.89 -13.18 36.53
C PRO A 653 -13.99 -12.95 37.56
N LYS A 654 -13.59 -12.79 38.83
CA LYS A 654 -14.51 -12.40 39.90
C LYS A 654 -14.95 -10.95 39.68
N ASP A 655 -16.25 -10.70 39.79
CA ASP A 655 -16.87 -9.37 39.60
C ASP A 655 -16.52 -8.68 38.27
N ASP A 656 -16.19 -9.48 37.24
CA ASP A 656 -15.77 -9.00 35.94
C ASP A 656 -14.53 -8.08 35.98
N VAL A 657 -13.69 -8.23 37.02
CA VAL A 657 -12.42 -7.48 37.19
C VAL A 657 -11.23 -8.40 36.92
N VAL A 658 -10.33 -7.94 36.03
CA VAL A 658 -9.06 -8.61 35.73
C VAL A 658 -7.91 -7.74 36.20
N GLU A 659 -7.08 -8.25 37.09
CA GLU A 659 -5.83 -7.59 37.47
C GLU A 659 -4.78 -7.77 36.38
N VAL A 660 -4.26 -6.65 35.89
CA VAL A 660 -3.27 -6.60 34.81
C VAL A 660 -1.89 -6.42 35.43
N SER A 661 -1.05 -7.45 35.31
CA SER A 661 0.37 -7.39 35.65
C SER A 661 1.20 -8.03 34.55
N PHE A 662 2.35 -7.43 34.23
CA PHE A 662 3.31 -7.96 33.25
C PHE A 662 4.40 -8.72 34.01
N GLY A 663 4.09 -9.92 34.51
CA GLY A 663 5.01 -10.65 35.38
C GLY A 663 5.36 -9.84 36.64
N LYS A 664 6.57 -9.29 36.73
CA LYS A 664 7.05 -8.48 37.87
C LYS A 664 6.89 -6.96 37.67
N PHE A 665 6.41 -6.50 36.52
CA PHE A 665 6.36 -5.09 36.17
C PHE A 665 4.92 -4.62 35.89
N VAL A 666 4.62 -3.36 36.21
CA VAL A 666 3.32 -2.72 35.93
C VAL A 666 3.57 -1.58 34.95
N PRO A 667 3.02 -1.63 33.72
CA PRO A 667 3.23 -0.58 32.73
C PRO A 667 2.61 0.74 33.16
N THR A 668 3.13 1.83 32.58
CA THR A 668 2.48 3.12 32.70
C THR A 668 1.08 3.06 32.08
N LYS A 669 0.15 3.87 32.60
CA LYS A 669 -1.20 4.00 32.02
C LYS A 669 -1.17 4.33 30.52
N GLN A 670 -0.18 5.13 30.09
CA GLN A 670 -0.01 5.52 28.70
C GLN A 670 0.43 4.35 27.82
N ALA A 671 1.45 3.60 28.22
CA ALA A 671 1.90 2.41 27.51
C ALA A 671 0.77 1.37 27.41
N PHE A 672 0.01 1.15 28.49
CA PHE A 672 -1.11 0.22 28.45
C PHE A 672 -2.26 0.72 27.56
N SER A 673 -2.53 2.03 27.53
CA SER A 673 -3.51 2.61 26.61
C SER A 673 -3.09 2.43 25.14
N ASN A 674 -1.80 2.55 24.83
CA ASN A 674 -1.25 2.27 23.49
C ASN A 674 -1.35 0.78 23.13
N LEU A 675 -1.15 -0.12 24.10
CA LEU A 675 -1.38 -1.55 23.92
C LEU A 675 -2.85 -1.84 23.59
N LEU A 676 -3.80 -1.21 24.30
CA LEU A 676 -5.22 -1.35 24.00
C LEU A 676 -5.57 -0.79 22.61
N ARG A 677 -4.99 0.35 22.21
CA ARG A 677 -5.15 0.86 20.83
C ARG A 677 -4.67 -0.17 19.81
N TYR A 678 -3.52 -0.79 20.02
CA TYR A 678 -3.05 -1.87 19.14
C TYR A 678 -4.03 -3.05 19.09
N ILE A 679 -4.55 -3.50 20.24
CA ILE A 679 -5.52 -4.60 20.31
C ILE A 679 -6.80 -4.27 19.54
N TYR A 680 -7.37 -3.06 19.75
CA TYR A 680 -8.66 -2.69 19.17
C TYR A 680 -8.58 -2.33 17.69
N CYS A 681 -7.50 -1.68 17.25
CA CYS A 681 -7.45 -1.11 15.91
C CYS A 681 -6.12 -1.35 15.16
N GLY A 682 -5.18 -2.11 15.72
CA GLY A 682 -3.89 -2.37 15.09
C GLY A 682 -3.06 -1.10 14.89
N ASP A 683 -3.26 -0.10 15.74
CA ASP A 683 -2.43 1.11 15.74
C ASP A 683 -1.07 0.83 16.38
N MET A 684 -0.01 1.25 15.68
CA MET A 684 1.38 1.07 16.12
C MET A 684 2.03 2.41 16.48
N SER A 685 1.31 3.53 16.31
CA SER A 685 1.83 4.85 16.64
C SER A 685 1.98 5.00 18.15
N MET A 686 3.21 4.88 18.65
CA MET A 686 3.52 5.08 20.06
C MET A 686 4.98 5.51 20.27
N PRO A 687 5.28 6.30 21.31
CA PRO A 687 6.64 6.72 21.63
C PRO A 687 7.59 5.54 21.90
N PRO A 688 8.90 5.66 21.60
CA PRO A 688 9.87 4.59 21.85
C PRO A 688 9.93 4.11 23.31
N ALA A 689 9.71 5.01 24.28
CA ALA A 689 9.66 4.63 25.70
C ALA A 689 8.50 3.66 26.01
N ASP A 690 7.33 3.86 25.39
CA ASP A 690 6.18 2.97 25.54
C ASP A 690 6.42 1.63 24.84
N LEU A 691 7.12 1.65 23.68
CA LEU A 691 7.50 0.42 22.97
C LEU A 691 8.35 -0.50 23.83
N MET A 692 9.23 0.05 24.67
CA MET A 692 10.04 -0.79 25.57
C MET A 692 9.16 -1.57 26.55
N TYR A 693 8.16 -0.91 27.15
CA TYR A 693 7.22 -1.57 28.07
C TYR A 693 6.39 -2.64 27.37
N ILE A 694 5.95 -2.35 26.14
CA ILE A 694 5.12 -3.25 25.34
C ILE A 694 5.92 -4.43 24.77
N ALA A 695 7.21 -4.25 24.45
CA ALA A 695 8.05 -5.31 23.90
C ALA A 695 8.10 -6.55 24.80
N ASN A 696 8.23 -6.36 26.12
CA ASN A 696 8.18 -7.49 27.07
C ASN A 696 6.76 -8.03 27.27
N ALA A 697 5.74 -7.19 27.09
CA ALA A 697 4.36 -7.65 27.14
C ALA A 697 4.04 -8.59 25.96
N CYS A 698 4.66 -8.40 24.78
CA CYS A 698 4.46 -9.27 23.63
C CYS A 698 4.73 -10.75 23.95
N ASP A 699 5.80 -11.03 24.70
CA ASP A 699 6.19 -12.39 25.08
C ASP A 699 5.18 -13.02 26.06
N TYR A 700 4.50 -12.21 26.87
CA TYR A 700 3.56 -12.67 27.89
C TYR A 700 2.13 -12.83 27.38
N TYR A 701 1.64 -11.87 26.59
CA TYR A 701 0.24 -11.81 26.17
C TYR A 701 -0.08 -12.75 25.01
N ASN A 702 0.93 -13.33 24.35
CA ASN A 702 0.75 -14.26 23.24
C ASN A 702 -0.21 -13.69 22.19
N PHE A 703 0.18 -12.56 21.58
CA PHE A 703 -0.59 -11.93 20.52
C PHE A 703 -0.75 -12.90 19.34
N ALA A 704 -1.83 -12.73 18.56
CA ALA A 704 -2.11 -13.60 17.42
C ALA A 704 -0.99 -13.62 16.36
N ASN A 705 -0.12 -12.61 16.34
CA ASN A 705 1.07 -12.57 15.50
C ASN A 705 2.23 -11.75 16.12
N ASP A 706 3.41 -11.88 15.53
CA ASP A 706 4.63 -11.21 15.99
C ASP A 706 4.77 -9.77 15.44
N ARG A 707 3.70 -9.18 14.86
CA ARG A 707 3.78 -7.86 14.22
C ARG A 707 4.19 -6.78 15.23
N LEU A 708 3.57 -6.77 16.41
CA LEU A 708 3.89 -5.79 17.46
C LEU A 708 5.32 -5.98 17.97
N GLN A 709 5.76 -7.22 18.12
CA GLN A 709 7.11 -7.55 18.58
C GLN A 709 8.17 -7.08 17.56
N ALA A 710 7.96 -7.35 16.27
CA ALA A 710 8.81 -6.87 15.19
C ALA A 710 8.85 -5.34 15.13
N TYR A 711 7.69 -4.69 15.27
CA TYR A 711 7.59 -3.23 15.33
C TYR A 711 8.39 -2.65 16.51
N CYS A 712 8.22 -3.20 17.71
CA CYS A 712 8.97 -2.78 18.90
C CYS A 712 10.47 -2.95 18.68
N LYS A 713 10.92 -4.13 18.24
CA LYS A 713 12.34 -4.43 18.02
C LYS A 713 12.99 -3.46 17.03
N GLN A 714 12.32 -3.21 15.90
CA GLN A 714 12.87 -2.34 14.85
C GLN A 714 12.85 -0.86 15.27
N ASN A 715 11.81 -0.39 15.95
CA ASN A 715 11.68 1.04 16.28
C ASN A 715 12.40 1.44 17.57
N ILE A 716 12.62 0.52 18.52
CA ILE A 716 13.37 0.82 19.75
C ILE A 716 14.83 1.10 19.42
N GLU A 717 15.47 0.35 18.53
CA GLU A 717 16.89 0.57 18.22
C GLU A 717 17.11 1.79 17.33
N VAL A 718 16.15 2.08 16.46
CA VAL A 718 16.31 3.00 15.32
C VAL A 718 15.84 4.44 15.64
N ASN A 719 14.93 4.61 16.60
CA ASN A 719 14.34 5.92 16.92
C ASN A 719 14.91 6.56 18.19
N ILE A 720 16.05 6.09 18.73
CA ILE A 720 16.69 6.73 19.89
C ILE A 720 17.41 7.99 19.42
N SER A 721 16.97 9.14 19.90
CA SER A 721 17.51 10.45 19.55
C SER A 721 17.88 11.24 20.80
N PRO A 722 18.70 12.31 20.69
CA PRO A 722 18.99 13.19 21.83
C PRO A 722 17.74 13.80 22.47
N ASP A 723 16.62 13.87 21.75
CA ASP A 723 15.36 14.48 22.21
C ASP A 723 14.46 13.50 22.98
N ASN A 724 14.74 12.19 22.93
CA ASN A 724 13.98 11.16 23.66
C ASN A 724 14.87 10.22 24.51
N VAL A 725 16.20 10.35 24.46
CA VAL A 725 17.12 9.37 25.05
C VAL A 725 16.99 9.19 26.56
N LEU A 726 16.71 10.25 27.34
CA LEU A 726 16.61 10.10 28.80
C LEU A 726 15.38 9.30 29.26
N THR A 727 14.23 9.45 28.59
CA THR A 727 13.02 8.68 28.92
C THR A 727 13.17 7.22 28.52
N ILE A 728 13.86 6.96 27.40
CA ILE A 728 14.23 5.60 26.97
C ILE A 728 15.22 4.97 27.94
N LEU A 729 16.20 5.73 28.43
CA LEU A 729 17.19 5.24 29.39
C LEU A 729 16.53 4.82 30.72
N GLU A 730 15.58 5.60 31.21
CA GLU A 730 14.78 5.25 32.39
C GLU A 730 13.98 3.96 32.17
N ALA A 731 13.25 3.86 31.04
CA ALA A 731 12.50 2.66 30.69
C ALA A 731 13.42 1.43 30.55
N ALA A 732 14.59 1.58 29.94
CA ALA A 732 15.59 0.53 29.77
C ALA A 732 16.10 -0.01 31.11
N ASP A 733 16.29 0.86 32.11
CA ASP A 733 16.69 0.43 33.45
C ASP A 733 15.57 -0.31 34.18
N VAL A 734 14.33 0.18 34.08
CA VAL A 734 13.15 -0.47 34.69
C VAL A 734 12.97 -1.88 34.15
N ILE A 735 13.11 -2.04 32.83
CA ILE A 735 12.99 -3.32 32.11
C ILE A 735 14.25 -4.19 32.21
N LYS A 736 15.36 -3.63 32.72
CA LYS A 736 16.67 -4.30 32.79
C LYS A 736 17.23 -4.71 31.42
N SER A 737 16.95 -3.93 30.37
CA SER A 737 17.49 -4.14 29.03
C SER A 737 18.89 -3.52 28.88
N GLN A 738 19.94 -4.33 29.06
CA GLN A 738 21.33 -3.84 29.05
C GLN A 738 21.82 -3.34 27.69
N GLY A 739 21.36 -3.95 26.58
CA GLY A 739 21.76 -3.53 25.23
C GLY A 739 21.30 -2.13 24.89
N VAL A 740 20.01 -1.85 25.10
CA VAL A 740 19.40 -0.52 24.87
C VAL A 740 19.96 0.50 25.85
N LYS A 741 20.12 0.13 27.13
CA LYS A 741 20.71 1.01 28.16
C LYS A 741 22.13 1.45 27.78
N SER A 742 22.97 0.53 27.34
CA SER A 742 24.35 0.82 26.92
C SER A 742 24.39 1.74 25.69
N HIS A 743 23.48 1.54 24.74
CA HIS A 743 23.38 2.39 23.56
C HIS A 743 22.87 3.80 23.90
N ALA A 744 21.82 3.91 24.73
CA ALA A 744 21.29 5.18 25.20
C ALA A 744 22.32 5.99 25.99
N LEU A 745 23.08 5.36 26.90
CA LEU A 745 24.17 6.02 27.64
C LEU A 745 25.23 6.62 26.71
N ARG A 746 25.58 5.93 25.62
CA ARG A 746 26.53 6.44 24.61
C ARG A 746 25.97 7.66 23.88
N ILE A 747 24.69 7.66 23.51
CA ILE A 747 24.04 8.82 22.87
C ILE A 747 23.99 10.01 23.83
N VAL A 748 23.68 9.76 25.12
CA VAL A 748 23.69 10.80 26.16
C VAL A 748 25.07 11.43 26.30
N ALA A 749 26.11 10.61 26.36
CA ALA A 749 27.47 11.09 26.53
C ALA A 749 27.93 11.95 25.33
N LYS A 750 27.63 11.53 24.10
CA LYS A 750 27.88 12.30 22.86
C LYS A 750 27.18 13.64 22.81
N ASN A 751 25.96 13.70 23.37
CA ASN A 751 25.08 14.86 23.24
C ASN A 751 24.85 15.59 24.58
N ALA A 752 25.74 15.42 25.55
CA ALA A 752 25.52 15.86 26.93
C ALA A 752 25.15 17.35 27.04
N ARG A 753 25.83 18.22 26.28
CA ARG A 753 25.52 19.68 26.27
C ARG A 753 24.09 19.95 25.78
N ARG A 754 23.71 19.35 24.65
CA ARG A 754 22.36 19.52 24.06
C ARG A 754 21.27 19.04 25.02
N ILE A 755 21.53 17.96 25.77
CA ILE A 755 20.55 17.40 26.70
C ILE A 755 20.39 18.28 27.94
N VAL A 756 21.49 18.81 28.48
CA VAL A 756 21.47 19.70 29.67
C VAL A 756 20.81 21.04 29.36
N ASP A 757 21.08 21.60 28.17
CA ASP A 757 20.58 22.91 27.77
C ASP A 757 19.21 22.84 27.05
N GLY A 758 18.75 21.63 26.71
CA GLY A 758 17.55 21.38 25.92
C GLY A 758 16.31 21.02 26.72
N GLU A 759 15.25 20.59 26.01
CA GLU A 759 13.94 20.26 26.59
C GLU A 759 13.99 19.10 27.60
N GLN A 760 15.02 18.24 27.52
CA GLN A 760 15.20 17.08 28.40
C GLN A 760 15.82 17.42 29.77
N SER A 761 16.23 18.68 30.01
CA SER A 761 16.90 19.10 31.26
C SER A 761 16.06 18.81 32.52
N ALA A 762 14.74 19.03 32.43
CA ALA A 762 13.82 18.72 33.53
C ALA A 762 13.72 17.21 33.81
N THR A 763 13.76 16.38 32.76
CA THR A 763 13.76 14.91 32.88
C THR A 763 15.05 14.43 33.54
N LEU A 764 16.20 14.98 33.15
CA LEU A 764 17.50 14.67 33.74
C LEU A 764 17.48 14.84 35.27
N LEU A 765 16.92 15.94 35.75
CA LEU A 765 16.84 16.23 37.20
C LEU A 765 15.89 15.29 37.98
N ARG A 766 15.01 14.56 37.30
CA ARG A 766 14.05 13.64 37.92
C ARG A 766 14.52 12.17 37.91
N LEU A 767 15.61 11.87 37.20
CA LEU A 767 16.10 10.51 37.09
C LEU A 767 16.58 9.95 38.45
N PRO A 768 16.48 8.62 38.65
CA PRO A 768 17.01 7.96 39.84
C PRO A 768 18.51 8.27 40.06
N PRO A 769 18.99 8.46 41.29
CA PRO A 769 20.38 8.81 41.57
C PRO A 769 21.41 7.82 40.99
N GLN A 770 21.06 6.53 40.93
CA GLN A 770 21.92 5.51 40.34
C GLN A 770 22.14 5.72 38.83
N LEU A 771 21.07 6.06 38.11
CA LEU A 771 21.12 6.37 36.68
C LEU A 771 21.93 7.65 36.40
N LEU A 772 21.83 8.66 37.26
CA LEU A 772 22.66 9.87 37.17
C LEU A 772 24.15 9.56 37.29
N VAL A 773 24.53 8.66 38.21
CA VAL A 773 25.94 8.23 38.35
C VAL A 773 26.42 7.48 37.10
N GLU A 774 25.58 6.64 36.51
CA GLU A 774 25.92 5.94 35.27
C GLU A 774 26.07 6.91 34.08
N ILE A 775 25.19 7.91 33.96
CA ILE A 775 25.32 8.98 32.96
C ILE A 775 26.64 9.73 33.15
N LEU A 776 26.95 10.14 34.39
CA LEU A 776 28.20 10.84 34.69
C LEU A 776 29.43 9.99 34.30
N ARG A 777 29.41 8.69 34.62
CA ARG A 777 30.49 7.78 34.20
C ARG A 777 30.62 7.70 32.69
N ALA A 778 29.50 7.57 31.96
CA ALA A 778 29.51 7.51 30.51
C ALA A 778 30.07 8.80 29.88
N VAL A 779 29.64 9.97 30.37
CA VAL A 779 30.14 11.28 29.92
C VAL A 779 31.63 11.47 30.20
N VAL A 780 32.12 10.96 31.34
CA VAL A 780 33.55 11.02 31.69
C VAL A 780 34.37 10.06 30.83
N LEU A 781 33.87 8.87 30.53
CA LEU A 781 34.59 7.87 29.72
C LEU A 781 34.64 8.21 28.22
N GLU A 782 33.74 9.05 27.73
CA GLU A 782 33.73 9.48 26.33
C GLU A 782 34.69 10.65 26.06
N LYS A 783 34.98 11.46 27.07
CA LYS A 783 36.01 12.52 27.02
C LYS A 783 37.40 11.95 27.20
#